data_AF-A0A1F9WZ40-F1
#
_entry.id   AF-A0A1F9WZ40-F1
#
_cell.length_a   1.000
_cell.length_b   1.000
_cell.length_c   1.000
_cell.angle_alpha   90.00
_cell.angle_beta   90.00
_cell.angle_gamma   90.00
#
_symmetry.space_group_name_H-M   'P 1'
#
loop_
_entity.id
_entity.type
_entity.pdbx_description
1 polymer ?
#
loop_
_entity_poly.entity_id
_entity_poly.type
_entity_poly.pdbx_seq_one_letter_code
_entity_poly.pdbx_strand_id
1 'polypeptide(L)'
;MIKEELKCGSNIRQQGRVACAFNKYNSFNILLLAFLIICLPIIPIKAAIFSDGFEDGLGQWGVSGNATISDDQAHGGLNSLKTVSSGYAAKSFNIIGPTSDFEIWFYDTLDSPSYTNASLTIDLDYWDGSIYSWRRFTFELYVGDSMYATEYLSDPPGFSGVGTGSALRTEGWHKMTIIFNQDQTIMKLDDITLDTLNFSDWGLMPTPVIGNMILNFGSTCLLYWDDVTVTNITTTIPPTLSPITDLQIEECSVKHDSVGLTWTSPGTDEKSYDIRYRESQITEENWDSANQCIGETTPLSEGTRETFTVNVPKQGAQYYFAIKTADNASPPNVSELSNVVNARILLDVPYFNQKRKADSTLEDWASDTYWATTQYNEIGNVGCHLTSVAMIIKYYKQYHSSLNMRTYIPDTDPKIFNKWLEDNIKDVYGIDFPEGYAAEIYTQGAIRYSRPKQRNDFQVNLDLKNKYPSILKVLHDDDEEHFVVVTGSCPGVGYKINDPGWRARKDLSYYNNKTYVEYRGFRAGYSRESTPVILAKALSQSPIFVELLLTNSEGEKTGFDPISYTTKEEIINSRYFLDAIQDSFTGEVDRKWKELDVESPLIGKYALYIVGRETGTYKVDVFTMNSSFGVVTKEFVGSISENEIKKIFINYSSVPGEQTQIFEDNTPPITYLKSEGIKFNAFNTTYITPNTIMGFEATDPVAGEGSSGVKYTEYRINGIDWLPYTSTFTITTEGQYIIEYRSVDNVGNIEEIKSQTTFVTIIPEYVLIGINGIKINGNPKIAGNIRSNGDINLTGKAIVYGDAYAEKIDFTGKSTVTGQIIQNALKTNPTPIDLEEISTIAIQNNDNNIIPLTQKGRNPLDKNLKFKMTDKDSITLSTGLYYFTEMDISGNSTINVNGNVNIFCTGKIKLTGKSVLNYTSNANNLIIFVNKNDKSKEAEKIEITGDSQVKAIIYAPYSAIEISGNTNIAGYLFGLEGRVSGAATLKSPIITINNVVSMYNKASIASLNIFADPTFKLGEIYSYPNPAKQTNPKIHIEVGVADKLEIKIFNMNGEQIHSANLTDLPQVIDNKYVYDYEWDTTNIVSGIYLYVIYAEKQGEKPIKVTRKLGIIK
;
A
#
# COMPACT_ATOMS: atom_id res chain seq x y z
N MET A 1 -2.56 5.23 -55.88
CA MET A 1 -1.86 5.63 -57.12
C MET A 1 -0.51 6.20 -56.71
N ILE A 2 0.54 5.75 -57.39
CA ILE A 2 1.93 6.23 -57.37
C ILE A 2 2.76 5.84 -56.13
N LYS A 3 3.45 4.69 -56.29
CA LYS A 3 4.83 4.48 -55.85
C LYS A 3 5.70 5.60 -56.41
N GLU A 4 6.64 6.11 -55.62
CA GLU A 4 7.97 6.40 -56.18
C GLU A 4 9.06 6.34 -55.11
N GLU A 5 10.20 5.89 -55.60
CA GLU A 5 11.37 5.33 -54.94
C GLU A 5 12.55 6.30 -55.23
N LEU A 6 13.65 6.16 -54.48
CA LEU A 6 15.02 6.67 -54.80
C LEU A 6 15.26 8.17 -54.51
N LYS A 7 16.43 8.64 -54.05
CA LYS A 7 17.79 8.07 -54.01
C LYS A 7 18.68 8.91 -53.07
N CYS A 8 19.65 8.26 -52.44
CA CYS A 8 20.76 8.87 -51.69
C CYS A 8 21.74 9.69 -52.54
N GLY A 9 22.37 10.67 -51.88
CA GLY A 9 23.63 11.36 -52.24
C GLY A 9 23.60 12.81 -51.76
N SER A 10 24.59 13.43 -51.13
CA SER A 10 25.88 13.03 -50.58
C SER A 10 26.40 14.22 -49.75
N ASN A 11 26.88 13.94 -48.54
CA ASN A 11 27.91 14.62 -47.73
C ASN A 11 28.08 16.16 -47.82
N ILE A 12 27.72 16.86 -46.74
CA ILE A 12 28.61 17.83 -46.06
C ILE A 12 28.42 17.67 -44.53
N ARG A 13 29.56 17.63 -43.82
CA ARG A 13 29.73 17.31 -42.40
C ARG A 13 29.29 18.42 -41.44
N GLN A 14 28.84 17.93 -40.28
CA GLN A 14 29.04 18.39 -38.91
C GLN A 14 28.24 19.58 -38.35
N GLN A 15 27.40 19.18 -37.38
CA GLN A 15 27.19 19.74 -36.04
C GLN A 15 26.42 21.07 -35.88
N GLY A 16 25.37 20.98 -35.06
CA GLY A 16 24.42 22.03 -34.66
C GLY A 16 23.03 21.40 -34.69
N ARG A 17 22.15 21.50 -33.69
CA ARG A 17 21.79 22.59 -32.77
C ARG A 17 20.93 21.98 -31.64
N VAL A 18 20.87 22.47 -30.40
CA VAL A 18 20.51 23.80 -29.89
C VAL A 18 19.06 24.22 -30.18
N ALA A 19 18.35 24.48 -29.07
CA ALA A 19 17.24 25.41 -28.85
C ALA A 19 15.81 25.07 -29.32
N CYS A 20 14.95 24.89 -28.31
CA CYS A 20 13.86 25.81 -27.92
C CYS A 20 13.01 26.50 -29.02
N ALA A 21 11.70 26.24 -28.96
CA ALA A 21 10.65 27.19 -28.55
C ALA A 21 9.44 27.36 -29.52
N PHE A 22 8.30 27.61 -28.85
CA PHE A 22 7.03 28.23 -29.28
C PHE A 22 5.85 27.36 -29.75
N ASN A 23 4.97 27.06 -28.78
CA ASN A 23 3.58 27.54 -28.67
C ASN A 23 2.91 28.13 -29.94
N LYS A 24 1.72 27.63 -30.34
CA LYS A 24 0.38 28.19 -30.04
C LYS A 24 -0.75 27.63 -30.93
N TYR A 25 -1.91 27.41 -30.28
CA TYR A 25 -3.31 27.50 -30.75
C TYR A 25 -4.05 26.37 -31.52
N ASN A 26 -5.05 25.84 -30.80
CA ASN A 26 -6.49 25.73 -31.12
C ASN A 26 -7.06 24.71 -32.14
N SER A 27 -7.78 23.73 -31.56
CA SER A 27 -9.24 23.50 -31.68
C SER A 27 -9.87 22.79 -32.91
N PHE A 28 -10.94 22.02 -32.59
CA PHE A 28 -12.08 21.52 -33.37
C PHE A 28 -12.01 20.12 -34.05
N ASN A 29 -12.81 19.18 -33.49
CA ASN A 29 -14.02 18.50 -34.07
C ASN A 29 -13.93 17.98 -35.53
N ILE A 30 -14.48 16.85 -36.01
CA ILE A 30 -15.45 15.82 -35.54
C ILE A 30 -15.69 14.87 -36.76
N LEU A 31 -16.08 13.60 -36.54
CA LEU A 31 -16.81 12.66 -37.46
C LEU A 31 -16.06 12.19 -38.76
N LEU A 32 -16.26 11.01 -39.37
CA LEU A 32 -17.47 10.21 -39.59
C LEU A 32 -17.11 8.80 -40.18
N LEU A 33 -17.85 7.78 -39.72
CA LEU A 33 -18.39 6.56 -40.36
C LEU A 33 -17.60 5.66 -41.34
N ALA A 34 -17.73 4.37 -41.01
CA ALA A 34 -17.76 3.18 -41.87
C ALA A 34 -18.97 3.12 -42.84
N PHE A 35 -18.81 2.38 -43.93
CA PHE A 35 -19.87 1.65 -44.66
C PHE A 35 -19.22 0.42 -45.35
N LEU A 36 -19.41 -0.82 -44.87
CA LEU A 36 -20.50 -1.79 -45.12
C LEU A 36 -20.52 -2.40 -46.54
N ILE A 37 -20.62 -3.75 -46.62
CA ILE A 37 -21.51 -4.59 -47.48
C ILE A 37 -21.08 -6.08 -47.33
N ILE A 38 -21.83 -6.95 -46.61
CA ILE A 38 -22.95 -7.85 -47.06
C ILE A 38 -22.41 -9.20 -47.59
N CYS A 39 -22.92 -10.41 -47.32
CA CYS A 39 -24.08 -10.94 -46.58
C CYS A 39 -24.05 -12.49 -46.47
N LEU A 40 -24.63 -13.04 -45.39
CA LEU A 40 -25.49 -14.25 -45.27
C LEU A 40 -24.85 -15.68 -45.40
N PRO A 41 -25.50 -16.78 -44.95
CA PRO A 41 -25.49 -17.24 -43.54
C PRO A 41 -25.38 -18.80 -43.33
N ILE A 42 -25.14 -19.22 -42.08
CA ILE A 42 -25.48 -20.51 -41.41
C ILE A 42 -25.01 -21.84 -42.07
N ILE A 43 -24.06 -22.55 -41.42
CA ILE A 43 -24.10 -23.98 -40.97
C ILE A 43 -23.05 -24.15 -39.83
N PRO A 44 -23.34 -24.87 -38.73
CA PRO A 44 -22.42 -25.02 -37.60
C PRO A 44 -21.31 -26.04 -37.91
N ILE A 45 -20.05 -25.68 -37.71
CA ILE A 45 -18.94 -26.63 -37.74
C ILE A 45 -18.56 -26.97 -36.30
N LYS A 46 -18.83 -28.23 -35.95
CA LYS A 46 -18.21 -28.96 -34.84
C LYS A 46 -16.69 -28.89 -35.01
N ALA A 47 -15.98 -28.32 -34.04
CA ALA A 47 -14.56 -28.61 -33.90
C ALA A 47 -14.42 -30.00 -33.29
N ALA A 48 -14.23 -30.99 -34.16
CA ALA A 48 -13.68 -32.27 -33.77
C ALA A 48 -12.16 -32.11 -33.71
N ILE A 49 -11.58 -32.23 -32.52
CA ILE A 49 -10.17 -32.59 -32.40
C ILE A 49 -10.17 -34.11 -32.28
N PHE A 50 -9.97 -34.78 -33.41
CA PHE A 50 -9.44 -36.14 -33.42
C PHE A 50 -7.92 -36.00 -33.35
N SER A 51 -7.31 -36.63 -32.35
CA SER A 51 -5.97 -37.18 -32.49
C SER A 51 -6.00 -38.22 -33.61
N ASP A 52 -4.97 -38.27 -34.45
CA ASP A 52 -4.28 -39.50 -34.84
C ASP A 52 -3.26 -39.21 -35.95
N GLY A 53 -2.12 -39.88 -35.89
CA GLY A 53 -1.27 -40.14 -37.05
C GLY A 53 0.14 -39.59 -36.97
N PHE A 54 1.01 -40.28 -36.23
CA PHE A 54 2.41 -40.39 -36.56
C PHE A 54 2.53 -41.12 -37.92
N GLU A 55 3.22 -40.53 -38.90
CA GLU A 55 4.17 -41.26 -39.76
C GLU A 55 5.06 -40.27 -40.53
N ASP A 56 6.36 -40.51 -40.39
CA ASP A 56 7.48 -40.28 -41.30
C ASP A 56 7.74 -38.91 -41.94
N GLY A 57 8.95 -38.39 -41.67
CA GLY A 57 9.65 -37.54 -42.63
C GLY A 57 10.55 -36.48 -42.03
N LEU A 58 11.84 -36.80 -41.94
CA LEU A 58 13.00 -35.92 -41.77
C LEU A 58 12.79 -34.43 -42.13
N GLY A 59 13.16 -33.55 -41.21
CA GLY A 59 13.48 -32.16 -41.53
C GLY A 59 13.47 -31.23 -40.32
N GLN A 60 14.66 -30.77 -39.91
CA GLN A 60 14.85 -29.60 -39.04
C GLN A 60 13.95 -28.44 -39.54
N TRP A 61 13.35 -27.63 -38.67
CA TRP A 61 13.85 -26.32 -38.21
C TRP A 61 12.88 -25.82 -37.11
N GLY A 62 13.42 -25.08 -36.13
CA GLY A 62 12.74 -24.71 -34.89
C GLY A 62 11.48 -23.86 -35.03
N VAL A 63 10.58 -24.02 -34.05
CA VAL A 63 9.47 -23.11 -33.78
C VAL A 63 9.43 -22.86 -32.28
N SER A 64 9.80 -21.65 -31.85
CA SER A 64 9.41 -21.10 -30.55
C SER A 64 7.93 -20.72 -30.61
N GLY A 65 7.10 -21.35 -29.78
CA GLY A 65 5.67 -21.03 -29.69
C GLY A 65 5.23 -20.97 -28.23
N ASN A 66 4.90 -19.76 -27.76
CA ASN A 66 4.18 -19.56 -26.50
C ASN A 66 2.72 -19.98 -26.70
N ALA A 67 2.20 -20.86 -25.84
CA ALA A 67 0.77 -21.16 -25.78
C ALA A 67 0.14 -20.27 -24.70
N THR A 68 -0.92 -19.54 -25.06
CA THR A 68 -1.75 -18.76 -24.12
C THR A 68 -3.13 -19.42 -24.06
N ILE A 69 -3.59 -19.77 -22.86
CA ILE A 69 -4.97 -20.25 -22.64
C ILE A 69 -5.70 -19.17 -21.84
N SER A 70 -6.75 -18.60 -22.43
CA SER A 70 -7.63 -17.63 -21.77
C SER A 70 -9.01 -18.26 -21.54
N ASP A 71 -9.43 -18.39 -20.29
CA ASP A 71 -10.74 -18.94 -19.91
C ASP A 71 -11.87 -17.93 -20.07
N ASP A 72 -12.19 -17.53 -21.31
CA ASP A 72 -13.31 -16.61 -21.56
C ASP A 72 -14.46 -17.23 -22.35
N GLN A 73 -14.45 -18.56 -22.58
CA GLN A 73 -15.53 -19.26 -23.30
C GLN A 73 -15.67 -20.75 -22.94
N ALA A 74 -15.86 -21.16 -21.67
CA ALA A 74 -16.48 -22.48 -21.38
C ALA A 74 -16.94 -22.67 -19.92
N HIS A 75 -18.25 -22.71 -19.69
CA HIS A 75 -18.87 -23.46 -18.57
C HIS A 75 -18.75 -24.99 -18.76
N GLY A 76 -17.57 -25.48 -19.15
CA GLY A 76 -17.34 -26.89 -19.45
C GLY A 76 -15.87 -27.24 -19.22
N GLY A 77 -15.61 -27.92 -18.11
CA GLY A 77 -14.30 -28.16 -17.51
C GLY A 77 -13.25 -28.73 -18.47
N LEU A 78 -12.15 -28.00 -18.59
CA LEU A 78 -10.86 -28.50 -19.04
C LEU A 78 -9.89 -28.36 -17.87
N ASN A 79 -9.86 -29.39 -17.01
CA ASN A 79 -9.05 -29.40 -15.78
C ASN A 79 -7.66 -30.06 -16.00
N SER A 80 -7.25 -30.34 -17.24
CA SER A 80 -5.98 -31.02 -17.51
C SER A 80 -5.29 -30.56 -18.79
N LEU A 81 -4.00 -30.25 -18.71
CA LEU A 81 -3.12 -29.96 -19.85
C LEU A 81 -2.14 -31.13 -20.07
N LYS A 82 -2.05 -31.67 -21.30
CA LYS A 82 -1.06 -32.71 -21.65
C LYS A 82 -0.08 -32.20 -22.71
N THR A 83 1.22 -32.33 -22.47
CA THR A 83 2.29 -31.91 -23.41
C THR A 83 3.37 -32.98 -23.53
N VAL A 84 3.94 -33.15 -24.73
CA VAL A 84 5.11 -34.00 -25.00
C VAL A 84 6.31 -33.09 -25.25
N SER A 85 7.42 -33.29 -24.52
CA SER A 85 8.69 -32.60 -24.80
C SER A 85 9.71 -33.59 -25.31
N SER A 86 10.01 -33.53 -26.60
CA SER A 86 11.21 -34.14 -27.16
C SER A 86 12.18 -33.01 -27.54
N GLY A 87 13.21 -32.79 -26.73
CA GLY A 87 14.37 -31.95 -27.06
C GLY A 87 14.38 -30.51 -26.52
N TYR A 88 15.46 -30.21 -25.77
CA TYR A 88 16.24 -28.96 -25.61
C TYR A 88 15.59 -27.56 -25.75
N ALA A 89 14.38 -27.31 -25.25
CA ALA A 89 13.89 -25.93 -25.09
C ALA A 89 12.96 -25.75 -23.87
N ALA A 90 13.21 -24.70 -23.07
CA ALA A 90 12.28 -24.23 -22.04
C ALA A 90 10.95 -23.83 -22.70
N LYS A 91 9.84 -24.35 -22.17
CA LYS A 91 8.49 -23.98 -22.61
C LYS A 91 7.82 -23.14 -21.53
N SER A 92 7.39 -21.94 -21.90
CA SER A 92 6.61 -21.03 -21.08
C SER A 92 5.12 -21.15 -21.42
N PHE A 93 4.28 -21.32 -20.40
CA PHE A 93 2.82 -21.38 -20.55
C PHE A 93 2.19 -20.22 -19.77
N ASN A 94 1.36 -19.41 -20.46
CA ASN A 94 0.52 -18.42 -19.80
C ASN A 94 -0.85 -19.03 -19.56
N ILE A 95 -1.20 -19.20 -18.30
CA ILE A 95 -2.51 -19.69 -17.88
C ILE A 95 -3.25 -18.51 -17.27
N ILE A 96 -4.23 -17.98 -18.00
CA ILE A 96 -5.08 -16.89 -17.52
C ILE A 96 -6.41 -17.52 -17.11
N GLY A 97 -6.60 -17.64 -15.79
CA GLY A 97 -7.85 -18.09 -15.15
C GLY A 97 -7.95 -19.60 -14.96
N PRO A 98 -7.58 -20.10 -13.77
CA PRO A 98 -8.57 -20.90 -13.06
C PRO A 98 -8.67 -20.49 -11.59
N THR A 99 -9.89 -20.50 -11.09
CA THR A 99 -10.20 -20.35 -9.64
C THR A 99 -10.38 -21.72 -8.97
N SER A 100 -9.90 -22.80 -9.61
CA SER A 100 -10.05 -24.20 -9.19
C SER A 100 -8.84 -25.06 -9.55
N ASP A 101 -8.73 -26.22 -8.88
CA ASP A 101 -7.64 -27.20 -9.04
C ASP A 101 -7.43 -27.64 -10.50
N PHE A 102 -6.17 -27.85 -10.90
CA PHE A 102 -5.78 -28.14 -12.28
C PHE A 102 -4.62 -29.16 -12.35
N GLU A 103 -4.62 -30.00 -13.39
CA GLU A 103 -3.63 -31.06 -13.61
C GLU A 103 -2.73 -30.83 -14.85
N ILE A 104 -1.44 -31.14 -14.72
CA ILE A 104 -0.46 -31.12 -15.82
C ILE A 104 0.14 -32.51 -16.00
N TRP A 105 0.20 -32.97 -17.24
CA TRP A 105 0.86 -34.22 -17.62
C TRP A 105 2.01 -33.97 -18.60
N PHE A 106 3.17 -34.57 -18.34
CA PHE A 106 4.33 -34.53 -19.23
C PHE A 106 4.97 -35.92 -19.41
N TYR A 107 5.63 -36.14 -20.56
CA TYR A 107 6.24 -37.43 -20.95
C TYR A 107 7.72 -37.22 -21.25
N ASP A 108 8.60 -38.04 -20.65
CA ASP A 108 10.05 -37.97 -20.84
C ASP A 108 10.53 -39.10 -21.78
N THR A 109 11.42 -38.78 -22.73
CA THR A 109 11.94 -39.72 -23.75
C THR A 109 13.44 -39.89 -23.62
N LEU A 110 13.91 -41.14 -23.49
CA LEU A 110 15.33 -41.49 -23.35
C LEU A 110 16.08 -41.31 -24.68
N ASP A 111 16.52 -40.09 -25.01
CA ASP A 111 17.50 -39.92 -26.10
C ASP A 111 18.37 -38.66 -25.93
N SER A 112 19.40 -38.73 -25.05
CA SER A 112 20.77 -38.20 -25.23
C SER A 112 21.51 -37.96 -23.89
N PRO A 113 22.85 -38.07 -23.83
CA PRO A 113 23.61 -38.20 -22.58
C PRO A 113 24.18 -36.88 -22.01
N SER A 114 23.51 -35.75 -22.18
CA SER A 114 23.99 -34.44 -21.69
C SER A 114 23.14 -33.89 -20.53
N TYR A 115 23.80 -33.58 -19.41
CA TYR A 115 23.21 -32.93 -18.24
C TYR A 115 22.75 -31.50 -18.58
N THR A 116 21.46 -31.29 -18.79
CA THR A 116 20.85 -29.95 -18.82
C THR A 116 19.43 -29.99 -18.25
N ASN A 117 19.14 -29.03 -17.37
CA ASN A 117 17.86 -28.86 -16.67
C ASN A 117 16.73 -28.55 -17.66
N ALA A 118 15.57 -29.17 -17.48
CA ALA A 118 14.34 -28.74 -18.15
C ALA A 118 13.61 -27.76 -17.23
N SER A 119 13.43 -26.50 -17.65
CA SER A 119 12.63 -25.53 -16.89
C SER A 119 11.23 -25.39 -17.50
N LEU A 120 10.22 -25.48 -16.64
CA LEU A 120 8.83 -25.18 -16.94
C LEU A 120 8.49 -23.89 -16.20
N THR A 121 8.21 -22.82 -16.94
CA THR A 121 7.77 -21.54 -16.35
C THR A 121 6.27 -21.38 -16.55
N ILE A 122 5.56 -21.16 -15.44
CA ILE A 122 4.14 -20.88 -15.39
C ILE A 122 3.97 -19.46 -14.84
N ASP A 123 3.43 -18.58 -15.68
CA ASP A 123 3.04 -17.24 -15.27
C ASP A 123 1.54 -17.25 -14.94
N LEU A 124 1.21 -16.89 -13.70
CA LEU A 124 -0.16 -16.78 -13.20
C LEU A 124 -0.50 -15.31 -13.03
N ASP A 125 -1.47 -14.83 -13.82
CA ASP A 125 -2.04 -13.50 -13.67
C ASP A 125 -3.18 -13.55 -12.65
N TYR A 126 -3.03 -12.83 -11.53
CA TYR A 126 -4.07 -12.68 -10.52
C TYR A 126 -4.55 -11.22 -10.48
N TRP A 127 -5.87 -11.03 -10.46
CA TRP A 127 -6.53 -9.73 -10.40
C TRP A 127 -7.33 -9.64 -9.11
N ASP A 128 -6.90 -8.78 -8.19
CA ASP A 128 -7.55 -8.57 -6.89
C ASP A 128 -8.66 -7.50 -6.89
N GLY A 129 -8.96 -6.94 -8.06
CA GLY A 129 -9.93 -5.85 -8.23
C GLY A 129 -9.32 -4.46 -8.39
N SER A 130 -8.00 -4.28 -8.25
CA SER A 130 -7.39 -2.95 -8.39
C SER A 130 -6.11 -2.87 -9.24
N ILE A 131 -5.27 -3.92 -9.29
CA ILE A 131 -4.07 -3.98 -10.14
C ILE A 131 -3.86 -5.44 -10.60
N TYR A 132 -3.40 -5.68 -11.84
CA TYR A 132 -2.88 -6.99 -12.24
C TYR A 132 -1.53 -7.23 -11.53
N SER A 133 -1.48 -8.21 -10.63
CA SER A 133 -0.21 -8.72 -10.09
C SER A 133 0.09 -10.05 -10.77
N TRP A 134 1.22 -10.13 -11.47
CA TRP A 134 1.70 -11.38 -12.05
C TRP A 134 2.62 -12.08 -11.05
N ARG A 135 2.40 -13.37 -10.80
CA ARG A 135 3.32 -14.23 -10.06
C ARG A 135 3.90 -15.26 -11.00
N ARG A 136 5.24 -15.27 -11.11
CA ARG A 136 5.99 -16.19 -11.94
C ARG A 136 6.50 -17.35 -11.10
N PHE A 137 6.08 -18.57 -11.46
CA PHE A 137 6.61 -19.79 -10.89
C PHE A 137 7.47 -20.50 -11.94
N THR A 138 8.75 -20.67 -11.62
CA THR A 138 9.64 -21.48 -12.47
C THR A 138 9.93 -22.78 -11.74
N PHE A 139 9.57 -23.89 -12.38
CA PHE A 139 9.87 -25.23 -11.92
C PHE A 139 11.06 -25.73 -12.72
N GLU A 140 12.15 -26.06 -12.06
CA GLU A 140 13.30 -26.70 -12.69
C GLU A 140 13.25 -28.19 -12.38
N LEU A 141 13.08 -28.99 -13.44
CA LEU A 141 13.20 -30.45 -13.35
C LEU A 141 14.67 -30.83 -13.55
N TYR A 142 15.27 -31.34 -12.49
CA TYR A 142 16.58 -31.96 -12.53
C TYR A 142 16.41 -33.46 -12.79
N VAL A 143 16.94 -33.95 -13.91
CA VAL A 143 16.91 -35.38 -14.20
C VAL A 143 17.92 -36.07 -13.29
N GLY A 144 17.43 -36.62 -12.18
CA GLY A 144 18.24 -37.30 -11.16
C GLY A 144 17.55 -37.34 -9.81
N ASP A 145 17.14 -36.19 -9.26
CA ASP A 145 16.62 -36.10 -7.89
C ASP A 145 15.75 -34.84 -7.70
N SER A 146 14.52 -35.04 -7.23
CA SER A 146 13.59 -34.03 -6.68
C SER A 146 13.18 -32.85 -7.57
N MET A 147 11.92 -32.44 -7.43
CA MET A 147 11.32 -31.32 -8.16
C MET A 147 11.28 -30.09 -7.23
N TYR A 148 11.87 -28.96 -7.64
CA TYR A 148 11.87 -27.73 -6.85
C TYR A 148 10.97 -26.66 -7.49
N ALA A 149 10.18 -25.97 -6.68
CA ALA A 149 9.35 -24.84 -7.08
C ALA A 149 9.87 -23.56 -6.43
N THR A 150 10.22 -22.55 -7.24
CA THR A 150 10.73 -21.26 -6.73
C THR A 150 9.81 -20.13 -7.20
N GLU A 151 9.33 -19.32 -6.26
CA GLU A 151 8.54 -18.12 -6.53
C GLU A 151 9.46 -16.89 -6.62
N TYR A 152 9.30 -16.07 -7.67
CA TYR A 152 10.02 -14.80 -7.81
C TYR A 152 9.07 -13.61 -7.69
N LEU A 153 9.32 -12.76 -6.69
CA LEU A 153 8.83 -11.38 -6.63
C LEU A 153 10.06 -10.48 -6.89
N SER A 154 10.05 -9.71 -7.98
CA SER A 154 11.12 -8.83 -8.50
C SER A 154 12.10 -8.24 -7.45
N ASP A 155 13.43 -8.19 -7.53
CA ASP A 155 14.57 -8.67 -8.36
C ASP A 155 15.88 -8.20 -7.63
N PRO A 156 17.16 -8.60 -7.87
CA PRO A 156 17.77 -9.76 -8.56
C PRO A 156 18.87 -10.45 -7.66
N PRO A 157 19.88 -11.20 -8.16
CA PRO A 157 19.89 -12.45 -8.94
C PRO A 157 20.65 -13.60 -8.21
N GLY A 158 20.35 -14.83 -8.62
CA GLY A 158 21.37 -15.88 -8.72
C GLY A 158 21.26 -17.04 -7.74
N PHE A 159 20.66 -18.14 -8.20
CA PHE A 159 21.12 -19.47 -7.83
C PHE A 159 20.97 -20.42 -9.01
N SER A 160 22.05 -21.14 -9.29
CA SER A 160 22.15 -22.23 -10.26
C SER A 160 22.85 -23.38 -9.55
N GLY A 161 22.35 -24.61 -9.69
CA GLY A 161 23.17 -25.81 -9.53
C GLY A 161 22.68 -26.82 -8.49
N VAL A 162 21.84 -27.75 -8.95
CA VAL A 162 21.98 -29.22 -8.89
C VAL A 162 22.96 -29.81 -7.86
N GLY A 163 22.44 -30.71 -7.02
CA GLY A 163 23.19 -31.82 -6.41
C GLY A 163 22.65 -33.16 -6.94
N THR A 164 23.57 -34.08 -7.22
CA THR A 164 23.39 -35.36 -7.91
C THR A 164 23.18 -36.55 -6.97
N GLY A 165 22.22 -37.40 -7.29
CA GLY A 165 21.93 -38.73 -6.79
C GLY A 165 21.64 -39.70 -7.95
N SER A 166 21.77 -40.99 -7.68
CA SER A 166 21.90 -42.05 -8.69
C SER A 166 20.57 -42.78 -8.95
N ALA A 167 20.00 -42.52 -10.13
CA ALA A 167 18.98 -43.21 -10.94
C ALA A 167 18.22 -44.45 -10.40
N LEU A 168 16.89 -44.35 -10.45
CA LEU A 168 15.99 -45.39 -11.01
C LEU A 168 15.43 -44.84 -12.34
N ARG A 169 15.67 -45.53 -13.46
CA ARG A 169 15.21 -45.12 -14.80
C ARG A 169 13.84 -45.73 -15.12
N THR A 170 12.85 -44.90 -15.48
CA THR A 170 11.63 -45.35 -16.16
C THR A 170 11.17 -44.33 -17.20
N GLU A 171 10.93 -44.77 -18.45
CA GLU A 171 10.14 -44.02 -19.44
C GLU A 171 8.67 -44.00 -18.99
N GLY A 172 8.02 -42.83 -18.99
CA GLY A 172 6.62 -42.76 -18.57
C GLY A 172 6.00 -41.37 -18.57
N TRP A 173 4.67 -41.37 -18.40
CA TRP A 173 3.89 -40.16 -18.16
C TRP A 173 3.94 -39.80 -16.68
N HIS A 174 4.19 -38.52 -16.39
CA HIS A 174 4.20 -37.96 -15.04
C HIS A 174 3.03 -36.98 -14.87
N LYS A 175 2.36 -37.04 -13.72
CA LYS A 175 1.20 -36.20 -13.36
C LYS A 175 1.56 -35.24 -12.24
N MET A 176 1.15 -33.98 -12.37
CA MET A 176 1.21 -32.96 -11.32
C MET A 176 -0.17 -32.34 -11.13
N THR A 177 -0.66 -32.24 -9.90
CA THR A 177 -1.94 -31.61 -9.56
C THR A 177 -1.69 -30.37 -8.70
N ILE A 178 -2.33 -29.24 -9.05
CA ILE A 178 -2.24 -27.96 -8.32
C ILE A 178 -3.62 -27.67 -7.71
N ILE A 179 -3.66 -27.41 -6.39
CA ILE A 179 -4.91 -27.21 -5.63
C ILE A 179 -4.97 -25.78 -5.07
N PHE A 180 -6.14 -25.13 -5.14
CA PHE A 180 -6.36 -23.76 -4.64
C PHE A 180 -7.34 -23.74 -3.45
N ASN A 181 -7.02 -22.98 -2.38
CA ASN A 181 -7.91 -22.78 -1.23
C ASN A 181 -8.86 -21.57 -1.39
N GLN A 182 -9.87 -21.46 -0.51
CA GLN A 182 -10.98 -20.48 -0.59
C GLN A 182 -10.55 -19.00 -0.51
N ASP A 183 -9.33 -18.73 -0.07
CA ASP A 183 -8.67 -17.43 0.04
C ASP A 183 -7.62 -17.19 -1.06
N GLN A 184 -7.58 -18.05 -2.08
CA GLN A 184 -6.79 -17.92 -3.33
C GLN A 184 -5.28 -17.68 -3.13
N THR A 185 -4.73 -18.06 -1.97
CA THR A 185 -3.28 -18.26 -1.77
C THR A 185 -2.98 -19.75 -1.77
N ILE A 186 -1.96 -20.16 -2.54
CA ILE A 186 -1.66 -21.57 -2.82
C ILE A 186 -1.25 -22.26 -1.51
N MET A 187 -1.98 -23.29 -1.12
CA MET A 187 -1.57 -24.17 -0.03
C MET A 187 -1.69 -25.62 -0.49
N LYS A 188 -0.54 -26.29 -0.50
CA LYS A 188 -0.33 -27.75 -0.55
C LYS A 188 -0.12 -28.36 -1.95
N LEU A 189 1.02 -29.03 -2.11
CA LEU A 189 1.33 -29.93 -3.21
C LEU A 189 1.05 -31.34 -2.71
N ASP A 190 -0.15 -31.86 -2.95
CA ASP A 190 -0.51 -33.23 -2.59
C ASP A 190 -0.34 -34.17 -3.81
N ASP A 191 0.33 -35.29 -3.58
CA ASP A 191 0.49 -36.46 -4.47
C ASP A 191 1.16 -36.25 -5.84
N ILE A 192 2.45 -36.60 -5.93
CA ILE A 192 3.03 -37.11 -7.18
C ILE A 192 2.73 -38.61 -7.22
N THR A 193 1.59 -38.99 -7.79
CA THR A 193 1.30 -40.40 -8.11
C THR A 193 2.03 -40.81 -9.39
N LEU A 194 3.00 -41.72 -9.26
CA LEU A 194 3.51 -42.54 -10.37
C LEU A 194 2.44 -43.57 -10.73
N ASP A 195 1.60 -43.26 -11.72
CA ASP A 195 0.62 -44.23 -12.21
C ASP A 195 1.33 -45.38 -12.93
N THR A 196 1.15 -46.56 -12.36
CA THR A 196 1.57 -47.92 -12.74
C THR A 196 1.73 -48.18 -14.25
N LEU A 197 2.92 -48.62 -14.66
CA LEU A 197 3.11 -49.52 -15.81
C LEU A 197 2.93 -50.97 -15.33
N ASN A 198 2.03 -51.71 -15.99
CA ASN A 198 1.78 -53.13 -15.77
C ASN A 198 3.06 -53.95 -15.95
N PHE A 199 3.55 -54.58 -14.88
CA PHE A 199 4.46 -55.71 -14.96
C PHE A 199 3.69 -57.00 -14.67
N SER A 200 3.16 -57.63 -15.72
CA SER A 200 2.90 -59.06 -15.69
C SER A 200 4.23 -59.79 -15.84
N ASP A 201 4.87 -60.13 -14.73
CA ASP A 201 5.31 -61.50 -14.43
C ASP A 201 6.26 -61.55 -13.22
N TRP A 202 5.76 -62.20 -12.15
CA TRP A 202 6.48 -62.97 -11.14
C TRP A 202 7.28 -62.22 -10.05
N GLY A 203 6.62 -61.99 -8.91
CA GLY A 203 7.09 -62.55 -7.62
C GLY A 203 7.79 -61.63 -6.60
N LEU A 204 7.00 -61.17 -5.61
CA LEU A 204 7.37 -60.71 -4.26
C LEU A 204 8.22 -59.42 -4.11
N MET A 205 7.54 -58.30 -3.82
CA MET A 205 8.09 -57.08 -3.22
C MET A 205 7.26 -56.66 -1.98
N PRO A 206 7.85 -55.99 -0.97
CA PRO A 206 7.12 -55.36 0.12
C PRO A 206 6.39 -54.08 -0.34
N THR A 207 5.34 -53.72 0.38
CA THR A 207 4.46 -52.54 0.21
C THR A 207 5.21 -51.19 0.17
N PRO A 208 4.74 -50.21 -0.62
CA PRO A 208 5.33 -48.86 -0.69
C PRO A 208 5.10 -48.06 0.61
N VAL A 209 6.12 -47.30 1.02
CA VAL A 209 6.03 -46.29 2.08
C VAL A 209 5.44 -45.01 1.47
N ILE A 210 4.23 -44.63 1.90
CA ILE A 210 3.62 -43.34 1.58
C ILE A 210 4.14 -42.33 2.62
N GLY A 211 4.93 -41.36 2.19
CA GLY A 211 5.36 -40.23 3.02
C GLY A 211 4.59 -38.98 2.63
N ASN A 212 3.76 -38.45 3.53
CA ASN A 212 3.12 -37.14 3.34
C ASN A 212 4.10 -36.03 3.73
N MET A 213 4.28 -35.04 2.86
CA MET A 213 5.02 -33.82 3.17
C MET A 213 4.03 -32.74 3.59
N ILE A 214 4.10 -32.28 4.85
CA ILE A 214 3.28 -31.17 5.37
C ILE A 214 4.22 -30.00 5.68
N LEU A 215 4.04 -28.88 4.98
CA LEU A 215 4.71 -27.61 5.30
C LEU A 215 3.75 -26.75 6.13
N ASN A 216 4.18 -26.33 7.32
CA ASN A 216 3.44 -25.40 8.17
C ASN A 216 4.27 -24.13 8.40
N PHE A 217 3.70 -22.98 8.09
CA PHE A 217 4.36 -21.68 8.25
C PHE A 217 3.85 -21.00 9.53
N GLY A 218 4.70 -20.97 10.56
CA GLY A 218 4.43 -20.29 11.83
C GLY A 218 5.59 -20.43 12.80
N SER A 219 5.92 -19.32 13.47
CA SER A 219 7.08 -19.12 14.33
C SER A 219 7.15 -20.09 15.53
N THR A 220 8.32 -20.74 15.67
CA THR A 220 8.81 -21.61 16.78
C THR A 220 8.05 -22.91 17.06
N CYS A 221 8.66 -24.09 16.83
CA CYS A 221 9.16 -25.00 17.89
C CYS A 221 9.80 -26.30 17.36
N LEU A 222 10.48 -26.98 18.28
CA LEU A 222 11.19 -28.26 18.26
C LEU A 222 10.34 -29.48 17.87
N LEU A 223 10.99 -30.52 17.34
CA LEU A 223 10.44 -31.87 17.10
C LEU A 223 10.60 -32.77 18.34
N TYR A 224 9.51 -33.42 18.77
CA TYR A 224 9.54 -34.61 19.65
C TYR A 224 9.19 -35.84 18.81
N TRP A 225 9.87 -36.97 19.07
CA TRP A 225 9.52 -38.29 18.56
C TRP A 225 9.07 -39.15 19.73
N ASP A 226 7.82 -39.63 19.74
CA ASP A 226 7.38 -40.67 20.67
C ASP A 226 7.20 -42.01 19.92
N ASP A 227 8.01 -42.96 20.36
CA ASP A 227 7.96 -44.43 20.32
C ASP A 227 7.07 -45.17 19.28
N VAL A 228 7.74 -45.89 18.36
CA VAL A 228 7.28 -47.23 17.93
C VAL A 228 8.44 -48.23 17.99
N THR A 229 8.22 -49.25 18.79
CA THR A 229 9.07 -50.43 19.06
C THR A 229 9.51 -51.19 17.82
N VAL A 230 10.81 -51.47 17.76
CA VAL A 230 11.52 -52.29 16.78
C VAL A 230 11.29 -53.79 17.03
N THR A 231 11.06 -54.55 15.96
CA THR A 231 11.41 -55.98 15.91
C THR A 231 12.36 -56.26 14.76
N ASN A 232 13.64 -56.40 15.12
CA ASN A 232 14.79 -57.01 14.47
C ASN A 232 14.75 -57.27 12.96
N ILE A 233 15.44 -56.41 12.21
CA ILE A 233 16.20 -56.81 11.03
C ILE A 233 17.63 -56.31 11.24
N THR A 234 18.56 -57.23 11.40
CA THR A 234 20.00 -56.94 11.46
C THR A 234 20.51 -56.61 10.06
N THR A 235 20.76 -55.33 9.80
CA THR A 235 21.72 -54.86 8.81
C THR A 235 22.84 -54.15 9.56
N THR A 236 24.08 -54.57 9.33
CA THR A 236 25.27 -53.96 9.92
C THR A 236 25.41 -52.54 9.38
N ILE A 237 25.09 -51.55 10.21
CA ILE A 237 25.42 -50.14 10.00
C ILE A 237 26.95 -50.03 9.97
N PRO A 238 27.59 -49.46 8.92
CA PRO A 238 29.00 -49.11 9.01
C PRO A 238 29.15 -48.10 10.16
N PRO A 239 30.14 -48.26 11.06
CA PRO A 239 30.25 -47.42 12.26
C PRO A 239 30.30 -45.94 11.87
N THR A 240 29.29 -45.16 12.25
CA THR A 240 29.31 -43.71 12.13
C THR A 240 30.29 -43.16 13.17
N LEU A 241 31.28 -42.40 12.72
CA LEU A 241 32.21 -41.70 13.61
C LEU A 241 31.44 -40.67 14.44
N SER A 242 31.62 -40.66 15.76
CA SER A 242 31.00 -39.66 16.63
C SER A 242 31.55 -38.26 16.32
N PRO A 243 30.70 -37.22 16.24
CA PRO A 243 31.15 -35.85 15.99
C PRO A 243 31.92 -35.31 17.19
N ILE A 244 32.83 -34.36 16.92
CA ILE A 244 33.47 -33.55 17.96
C ILE A 244 32.43 -32.59 18.53
N THR A 245 32.16 -32.66 19.83
CA THR A 245 31.13 -31.83 20.48
C THR A 245 31.70 -30.66 21.31
N ASP A 246 33.03 -30.56 21.40
CA ASP A 246 33.72 -29.62 22.28
C ASP A 246 34.72 -28.70 21.53
N LEU A 247 34.44 -28.45 20.25
CA LEU A 247 35.18 -27.47 19.46
C LEU A 247 35.02 -26.08 20.09
N GLN A 248 36.13 -25.38 20.28
CA GLN A 248 36.18 -24.06 20.90
C GLN A 248 37.22 -23.17 20.20
N ILE A 249 37.04 -21.85 20.31
CA ILE A 249 38.10 -20.89 19.96
C ILE A 249 39.15 -20.95 21.07
N GLU A 250 40.42 -21.14 20.70
CA GLU A 250 41.52 -21.12 21.66
C GLU A 250 41.68 -19.70 22.24
N GLU A 251 41.78 -19.60 23.56
CA GLU A 251 41.90 -18.31 24.23
C GLU A 251 43.07 -17.48 23.68
N CYS A 252 42.82 -16.19 23.41
CA CYS A 252 43.82 -15.24 22.91
C CYS A 252 44.46 -15.59 21.54
N SER A 253 43.91 -16.54 20.79
CA SER A 253 44.46 -16.98 19.50
C SER A 253 44.01 -16.15 18.29
N VAL A 254 42.94 -15.35 18.42
CA VAL A 254 42.40 -14.53 17.33
C VAL A 254 43.36 -13.39 16.99
N LYS A 255 43.81 -13.33 15.74
CA LYS A 255 44.67 -12.29 15.16
C LYS A 255 43.94 -11.62 13.99
N HIS A 256 44.62 -10.71 13.29
CA HIS A 256 44.10 -10.02 12.10
C HIS A 256 43.96 -10.92 10.85
N ASP A 257 44.57 -12.10 10.88
CA ASP A 257 44.76 -13.00 9.73
C ASP A 257 44.59 -14.48 10.11
N SER A 258 44.37 -14.80 11.39
CA SER A 258 44.32 -16.18 11.87
C SER A 258 43.51 -16.34 13.15
N VAL A 259 43.01 -17.55 13.38
CA VAL A 259 42.23 -17.95 14.58
C VAL A 259 42.69 -19.33 15.03
N GLY A 260 42.96 -19.52 16.32
CA GLY A 260 43.22 -20.83 16.90
C GLY A 260 41.92 -21.52 17.31
N LEU A 261 41.81 -22.80 16.99
CA LEU A 261 40.74 -23.72 17.38
C LEU A 261 41.31 -24.77 18.32
N THR A 262 40.51 -25.26 19.25
CA THR A 262 40.87 -26.36 20.14
C THR A 262 39.70 -27.31 20.38
N TRP A 263 39.98 -28.62 20.47
CA TRP A 263 38.98 -29.69 20.70
C TRP A 263 39.62 -30.93 21.33
N THR A 264 38.82 -31.93 21.70
CA THR A 264 39.31 -33.22 22.21
C THR A 264 39.37 -34.27 21.09
N SER A 265 40.51 -34.93 20.95
CA SER A 265 40.79 -35.89 19.88
C SER A 265 39.96 -37.18 19.98
N PRO A 266 39.40 -37.68 18.86
CA PRO A 266 38.65 -38.94 18.82
C PRO A 266 39.52 -40.19 18.60
N GLY A 267 40.86 -40.09 18.62
CA GLY A 267 41.78 -41.24 18.54
C GLY A 267 42.47 -41.47 17.19
N THR A 268 43.61 -42.19 17.22
CA THR A 268 44.56 -42.40 16.10
C THR A 268 44.19 -43.54 15.14
N ASP A 269 42.96 -44.08 15.19
CA ASP A 269 42.55 -45.25 14.40
C ASP A 269 42.38 -44.90 12.90
N GLU A 270 43.47 -44.50 12.23
CA GLU A 270 43.48 -44.16 10.81
C GLU A 270 42.46 -43.07 10.42
N LYS A 271 42.28 -42.08 11.30
CA LYS A 271 41.37 -40.95 11.10
C LYS A 271 42.10 -39.71 10.54
N SER A 272 41.36 -38.76 10.00
CA SER A 272 41.80 -37.45 9.50
C SER A 272 40.79 -36.38 9.88
N TYR A 273 41.21 -35.11 9.93
CA TYR A 273 40.33 -33.97 10.14
C TYR A 273 40.04 -33.24 8.81
N ASP A 274 38.80 -32.76 8.67
CA ASP A 274 38.40 -31.76 7.68
C ASP A 274 37.86 -30.55 8.46
N ILE A 275 38.64 -29.46 8.49
CA ILE A 275 38.29 -28.23 9.22
C ILE A 275 37.88 -27.19 8.20
N ARG A 276 36.71 -26.56 8.36
CA ARG A 276 36.19 -25.57 7.41
C ARG A 276 35.78 -24.26 8.07
N TYR A 277 35.82 -23.18 7.29
CA TYR A 277 35.42 -21.83 7.72
C TYR A 277 34.57 -21.06 6.68
N ARG A 278 33.68 -20.18 7.15
CA ARG A 278 32.80 -19.34 6.30
C ARG A 278 32.32 -18.06 7.01
N GLU A 279 31.95 -17.02 6.25
CA GLU A 279 31.38 -15.75 6.80
C GLU A 279 29.90 -15.85 7.22
N SER A 280 29.29 -17.02 7.06
CA SER A 280 27.93 -17.37 7.48
C SER A 280 27.94 -18.71 8.21
N GLN A 281 26.88 -18.99 8.98
CA GLN A 281 26.80 -20.19 9.80
C GLN A 281 26.97 -21.47 8.95
N ILE A 282 27.88 -22.35 9.38
CA ILE A 282 28.10 -23.64 8.75
C ILE A 282 27.00 -24.60 9.22
N THR A 283 26.44 -25.35 8.28
CA THR A 283 25.42 -26.39 8.48
C THR A 283 25.80 -27.61 7.66
N GLU A 284 25.17 -28.76 7.91
CA GLU A 284 25.40 -29.96 7.10
C GLU A 284 25.14 -29.72 5.61
N GLU A 285 24.10 -28.95 5.29
CA GLU A 285 23.70 -28.62 3.91
C GLU A 285 24.72 -27.75 3.17
N ASN A 286 25.50 -26.92 3.89
CA ASN A 286 26.43 -25.98 3.27
C ASN A 286 27.91 -26.31 3.51
N TRP A 287 28.21 -27.47 4.11
CA TRP A 287 29.57 -27.94 4.41
C TRP A 287 30.49 -27.92 3.18
N ASP A 288 30.00 -28.41 2.04
CA ASP A 288 30.77 -28.48 0.78
C ASP A 288 31.03 -27.14 0.12
N SER A 289 30.31 -26.10 0.52
CA SER A 289 30.54 -24.72 0.08
C SER A 289 31.43 -23.90 1.03
N ALA A 290 31.76 -24.45 2.21
CA ALA A 290 32.65 -23.80 3.17
C ALA A 290 34.12 -23.97 2.75
N ASN A 291 34.97 -22.99 3.11
CA ASN A 291 36.38 -23.05 2.74
C ASN A 291 37.09 -24.08 3.62
N GLN A 292 37.66 -25.11 3.01
CA GLN A 292 38.51 -26.08 3.70
C GLN A 292 39.84 -25.44 4.10
N CYS A 293 40.32 -25.78 5.30
CA CYS A 293 41.63 -25.39 5.77
C CYS A 293 42.72 -26.19 5.03
N ILE A 294 43.98 -25.85 5.28
CA ILE A 294 45.12 -26.59 4.74
C ILE A 294 46.08 -26.86 5.88
N GLY A 295 46.61 -28.08 5.95
CA GLY A 295 47.63 -28.49 6.91
C GLY A 295 47.04 -29.14 8.17
N GLU A 296 45.82 -29.65 8.09
CA GLU A 296 45.17 -30.42 9.13
C GLU A 296 46.06 -31.59 9.58
N THR A 297 46.16 -31.78 10.90
CA THR A 297 46.93 -32.87 11.49
C THR A 297 46.16 -34.18 11.48
N THR A 298 46.85 -35.30 11.69
CA THR A 298 46.20 -36.57 12.01
C THR A 298 45.75 -36.55 13.49
N PRO A 299 44.54 -37.04 13.81
CA PRO A 299 44.06 -37.13 15.18
C PRO A 299 45.03 -37.88 16.08
N LEU A 300 45.32 -37.32 17.26
CA LEU A 300 46.11 -37.93 18.32
C LEU A 300 45.33 -39.00 19.09
N SER A 301 45.94 -39.58 20.14
CA SER A 301 45.30 -40.58 20.98
C SER A 301 44.01 -40.02 21.60
N GLU A 302 43.00 -40.89 21.74
CA GLU A 302 41.67 -40.51 22.22
C GLU A 302 41.76 -39.77 23.57
N GLY A 303 41.01 -38.67 23.70
CA GLY A 303 41.01 -37.84 24.91
C GLY A 303 42.14 -36.79 24.98
N THR A 304 43.03 -36.73 23.99
CA THR A 304 44.08 -35.70 23.94
C THR A 304 43.51 -34.36 23.48
N ARG A 305 43.85 -33.24 24.13
CA ARG A 305 43.47 -31.91 23.66
C ARG A 305 44.33 -31.52 22.46
N GLU A 306 43.70 -31.13 21.35
CA GLU A 306 44.35 -30.69 20.13
C GLU A 306 44.06 -29.23 19.81
N THR A 307 44.92 -28.64 18.96
CA THR A 307 44.82 -27.24 18.53
C THR A 307 45.14 -27.10 17.04
N PHE A 308 44.46 -26.19 16.34
CA PHE A 308 44.75 -25.87 14.94
C PHE A 308 44.56 -24.38 14.65
N THR A 309 45.47 -23.78 13.87
CA THR A 309 45.38 -22.37 13.50
C THR A 309 44.80 -22.24 12.09
N VAL A 310 43.62 -21.65 11.97
CA VAL A 310 42.94 -21.34 10.71
C VAL A 310 43.39 -19.97 10.21
N ASN A 311 43.94 -19.90 8.99
CA ASN A 311 44.24 -18.65 8.32
C ASN A 311 42.99 -18.10 7.63
N VAL A 312 42.65 -16.84 7.87
CA VAL A 312 41.43 -16.19 7.37
C VAL A 312 41.76 -14.92 6.57
N PRO A 313 41.11 -14.68 5.43
CA PRO A 313 41.57 -13.68 4.47
C PRO A 313 41.13 -12.22 4.78
N LYS A 314 40.13 -12.00 5.66
CA LYS A 314 39.55 -10.67 5.89
C LYS A 314 39.55 -10.26 7.37
N GLN A 315 40.32 -9.23 7.71
CA GLN A 315 40.25 -8.56 9.02
C GLN A 315 38.86 -7.94 9.30
N GLY A 316 38.45 -7.95 10.57
CA GLY A 316 37.17 -7.39 11.05
C GLY A 316 35.92 -8.20 10.70
N ALA A 317 36.03 -9.23 9.85
CA ALA A 317 34.92 -10.09 9.44
C ALA A 317 34.56 -11.11 10.54
N GLN A 318 33.30 -11.56 10.53
CA GLN A 318 32.84 -12.67 11.35
C GLN A 318 33.05 -13.97 10.58
N TYR A 319 33.69 -14.97 11.18
CA TYR A 319 33.80 -16.31 10.62
C TYR A 319 33.19 -17.35 11.56
N TYR A 320 32.64 -18.40 10.96
CA TYR A 320 32.15 -19.62 11.59
C TYR A 320 33.08 -20.77 11.23
N PHE A 321 33.35 -21.67 12.17
CA PHE A 321 34.28 -22.78 12.05
C PHE A 321 33.61 -24.07 12.51
N ALA A 322 33.88 -25.15 11.79
CA ALA A 322 33.42 -26.49 12.14
C ALA A 322 34.44 -27.54 11.66
N ILE A 323 34.40 -28.71 12.29
CA ILE A 323 35.31 -29.82 12.03
C ILE A 323 34.52 -31.11 11.82
N LYS A 324 34.97 -31.94 10.88
CA LYS A 324 34.55 -33.33 10.73
C LYS A 324 35.76 -34.25 10.81
N THR A 325 35.53 -35.49 11.24
CA THR A 325 36.56 -36.54 11.23
C THR A 325 36.20 -37.59 10.19
N ALA A 326 37.18 -38.06 9.42
CA ALA A 326 37.01 -39.12 8.43
C ALA A 326 37.98 -40.26 8.69
N ASP A 327 37.58 -41.51 8.50
CA ASP A 327 38.48 -42.67 8.53
C ASP A 327 39.14 -42.94 7.16
N ASN A 328 40.04 -43.92 7.09
CA ASN A 328 40.69 -44.37 5.86
C ASN A 328 39.86 -45.36 5.03
N ALA A 329 38.56 -45.54 5.30
CA ALA A 329 37.72 -46.40 4.46
C ALA A 329 37.60 -45.82 3.03
N SER A 330 37.19 -46.64 2.06
CA SER A 330 36.99 -46.21 0.67
C SER A 330 35.61 -46.66 0.17
N PRO A 331 34.60 -45.77 0.14
CA PRO A 331 34.65 -44.34 0.51
C PRO A 331 34.84 -44.13 2.02
N PRO A 332 35.47 -43.02 2.46
CA PRO A 332 35.72 -42.75 3.88
C PRO A 332 34.42 -42.53 4.63
N ASN A 333 34.31 -43.12 5.82
CA ASN A 333 33.21 -42.81 6.74
C ASN A 333 33.53 -41.46 7.39
N VAL A 334 32.59 -40.51 7.30
CA VAL A 334 32.75 -39.16 7.84
C VAL A 334 31.78 -38.97 9.01
N SER A 335 32.24 -38.30 10.08
CA SER A 335 31.37 -37.92 11.19
C SER A 335 30.31 -36.90 10.76
N GLU A 336 29.27 -36.78 11.57
CA GLU A 336 28.41 -35.59 11.56
C GLU A 336 29.23 -34.33 11.91
N LEU A 337 28.66 -33.16 11.62
CA LEU A 337 29.25 -31.85 11.89
C LEU A 337 29.48 -31.64 13.39
N SER A 338 30.64 -31.08 13.75
CA SER A 338 30.86 -30.61 15.12
C SER A 338 29.85 -29.54 15.55
N ASN A 339 29.87 -29.19 16.84
CA ASN A 339 29.33 -27.89 17.24
C ASN A 339 30.03 -26.77 16.44
N VAL A 340 29.29 -25.73 16.05
CA VAL A 340 29.82 -24.62 15.24
C VAL A 340 30.25 -23.48 16.16
N VAL A 341 31.50 -23.06 16.04
CA VAL A 341 32.04 -21.92 16.78
C VAL A 341 32.24 -20.72 15.86
N ASN A 342 32.30 -19.52 16.41
CA ASN A 342 32.48 -18.31 15.62
C ASN A 342 33.38 -17.29 16.32
N ALA A 343 34.12 -16.52 15.52
CA ALA A 343 34.99 -15.44 16.00
C ALA A 343 35.01 -14.27 15.02
N ARG A 344 35.16 -13.06 15.55
CA ARG A 344 35.42 -11.85 14.75
C ARG A 344 36.91 -11.58 14.69
N ILE A 345 37.45 -11.46 13.48
CA ILE A 345 38.89 -11.28 13.24
C ILE A 345 39.31 -9.88 13.68
N LEU A 346 40.47 -9.75 14.33
CA LEU A 346 40.94 -8.45 14.82
C LEU A 346 41.17 -7.47 13.65
N LEU A 347 41.03 -6.18 13.94
CA LEU A 347 41.50 -5.11 13.05
C LEU A 347 43.02 -5.02 13.16
N ASP A 348 43.69 -4.95 12.01
CA ASP A 348 45.13 -4.72 11.90
C ASP A 348 45.46 -3.24 12.13
N VAL A 349 45.23 -2.77 13.36
CA VAL A 349 45.56 -1.41 13.74
C VAL A 349 47.08 -1.31 13.92
N PRO A 350 47.77 -0.46 13.15
CA PRO A 350 49.22 -0.26 13.30
C PRO A 350 49.56 0.10 14.74
N TYR A 351 50.53 -0.61 15.32
CA TYR A 351 50.88 -0.47 16.73
C TYR A 351 52.06 0.51 16.91
N PHE A 352 51.85 1.53 17.73
CA PHE A 352 52.90 2.44 18.22
C PHE A 352 53.10 2.26 19.72
N ASN A 353 54.35 2.20 20.18
CA ASN A 353 54.65 2.04 21.60
C ASN A 353 55.12 3.37 22.21
N GLN A 354 54.79 3.59 23.48
CA GLN A 354 55.32 4.67 24.29
C GLN A 354 56.29 4.03 25.32
N LYS A 355 57.53 3.69 24.93
CA LYS A 355 58.47 3.06 25.89
C LYS A 355 58.87 4.06 26.99
N ARG A 356 58.62 3.69 28.26
CA ARG A 356 59.16 4.39 29.45
C ARG A 356 60.68 4.23 29.52
N LYS A 357 61.40 5.28 29.95
CA LYS A 357 62.88 5.48 30.01
C LYS A 357 63.80 4.35 30.49
N ALA A 358 63.31 3.20 30.96
CA ALA A 358 64.11 2.17 31.65
C ALA A 358 64.65 1.03 30.76
N ASP A 359 64.35 1.00 29.46
CA ASP A 359 64.85 -0.03 28.52
C ASP A 359 65.59 0.65 27.35
N SER A 360 66.89 0.38 27.21
CA SER A 360 67.88 1.22 26.50
C SER A 360 67.83 1.17 24.97
N THR A 361 66.65 1.05 24.37
CA THR A 361 66.40 1.25 22.93
C THR A 361 65.09 2.04 22.79
N LEU A 362 65.12 3.34 23.09
CA LEU A 362 63.95 4.21 22.96
C LEU A 362 63.59 4.38 21.47
N GLU A 363 62.30 4.36 21.15
CA GLU A 363 61.80 4.83 19.85
C GLU A 363 61.99 6.35 19.76
N ASP A 364 62.33 6.88 18.59
CA ASP A 364 62.80 8.26 18.37
C ASP A 364 61.84 9.39 18.80
N TRP A 365 60.60 9.06 19.19
CA TRP A 365 59.55 10.00 19.60
C TRP A 365 59.23 10.00 21.09
N ALA A 366 59.64 8.97 21.86
CA ALA A 366 59.24 8.84 23.26
C ALA A 366 59.77 9.97 24.16
N SER A 367 60.89 10.58 23.77
CA SER A 367 61.53 11.71 24.47
C SER A 367 61.09 13.10 23.99
N ASP A 368 60.22 13.19 22.97
CA ASP A 368 59.74 14.48 22.46
C ASP A 368 58.73 15.09 23.45
N THR A 369 58.66 16.42 23.51
CA THR A 369 57.76 17.16 24.42
C THR A 369 56.30 17.01 23.99
N TYR A 370 55.41 16.73 24.94
CA TYR A 370 53.97 16.71 24.67
C TYR A 370 53.42 18.13 24.45
N TRP A 371 52.78 18.37 23.31
CA TRP A 371 52.40 19.70 22.82
C TRP A 371 51.54 20.52 23.80
N ALA A 372 50.70 19.86 24.61
CA ALA A 372 49.69 20.51 25.46
C ALA A 372 50.22 21.03 26.82
N THR A 373 51.53 20.98 27.09
CA THR A 373 52.08 21.34 28.42
C THR A 373 53.22 22.35 28.36
N THR A 374 53.28 23.26 29.33
CA THR A 374 54.41 24.19 29.54
C THR A 374 55.49 23.61 30.46
N GLN A 375 55.26 22.42 31.02
CA GLN A 375 56.16 21.71 31.94
C GLN A 375 56.54 20.38 31.30
N TYR A 376 57.85 20.14 31.08
CA TYR A 376 58.44 19.05 30.30
C TYR A 376 57.93 17.62 30.64
N ASN A 377 56.75 17.26 30.13
CA ASN A 377 56.27 15.89 30.07
C ASN A 377 56.49 15.36 28.65
N GLU A 378 57.30 14.31 28.53
CA GLU A 378 57.60 13.66 27.26
C GLU A 378 56.39 12.83 26.78
N ILE A 379 56.23 12.62 25.47
CA ILE A 379 55.18 11.76 24.88
C ILE A 379 55.17 10.38 25.56
N GLY A 380 56.34 9.83 25.91
CA GLY A 380 56.47 8.55 26.59
C GLY A 380 55.90 8.50 28.02
N ASN A 381 55.63 9.65 28.66
CA ASN A 381 55.10 9.71 30.03
C ASN A 381 53.60 9.94 30.09
N VAL A 382 53.04 10.76 29.19
CA VAL A 382 51.62 11.20 29.27
C VAL A 382 50.89 11.17 27.92
N GLY A 383 51.53 10.68 26.86
CA GLY A 383 51.03 10.75 25.48
C GLY A 383 50.08 9.63 25.04
N CYS A 384 49.52 8.83 25.95
CA CYS A 384 48.73 7.64 25.60
C CYS A 384 47.54 7.93 24.65
N HIS A 385 46.87 9.06 24.85
CA HIS A 385 45.78 9.49 23.96
C HIS A 385 46.29 9.87 22.56
N LEU A 386 47.35 10.68 22.48
CA LEU A 386 47.96 11.10 21.23
C LEU A 386 48.52 9.91 20.43
N THR A 387 49.21 8.99 21.10
CA THR A 387 49.73 7.77 20.49
C THR A 387 48.58 6.90 19.97
N SER A 388 47.47 6.80 20.71
CA SER A 388 46.26 6.10 20.26
C SER A 388 45.63 6.75 19.02
N VAL A 389 45.54 8.08 18.96
CA VAL A 389 45.03 8.80 17.78
C VAL A 389 45.92 8.58 16.55
N ALA A 390 47.24 8.58 16.72
CA ALA A 390 48.17 8.29 15.62
C ALA A 390 47.97 6.87 15.05
N MET A 391 47.71 5.86 15.90
CA MET A 391 47.36 4.52 15.45
C MET A 391 46.09 4.50 14.58
N ILE A 392 45.06 5.25 14.98
CA ILE A 392 43.80 5.38 14.22
C ILE A 392 44.05 6.05 12.86
N ILE A 393 44.79 7.15 12.82
CA ILE A 393 45.11 7.85 11.55
C ILE A 393 45.87 6.91 10.61
N LYS A 394 46.86 6.19 11.12
CA LYS A 394 47.63 5.20 10.34
C LYS A 394 46.75 4.05 9.85
N TYR A 395 45.80 3.58 10.66
CA TYR A 395 44.83 2.57 10.26
C TYR A 395 44.00 3.05 9.06
N TYR A 396 43.40 4.24 9.12
CA TYR A 396 42.60 4.76 8.01
C TYR A 396 43.45 5.08 6.77
N LYS A 397 44.70 5.53 6.92
CA LYS A 397 45.63 5.67 5.77
C LYS A 397 45.71 4.37 4.96
N GLN A 398 45.80 3.24 5.64
CA GLN A 398 45.96 1.92 5.01
C GLN A 398 44.61 1.31 4.58
N TYR A 399 43.54 1.55 5.34
CA TYR A 399 42.30 0.76 5.25
C TYR A 399 41.01 1.56 4.99
N HIS A 400 41.06 2.88 4.83
CA HIS A 400 39.86 3.68 4.52
C HIS A 400 39.12 3.14 3.28
N SER A 401 37.79 3.10 3.29
CA SER A 401 37.01 2.49 2.19
C SER A 401 37.21 3.20 0.84
N SER A 402 37.31 4.53 0.84
CA SER A 402 37.61 5.34 -0.34
C SER A 402 39.12 5.43 -0.62
N LEU A 403 39.53 5.02 -1.84
CA LEU A 403 40.91 5.13 -2.32
C LEU A 403 41.38 6.60 -2.39
N ASN A 404 40.51 7.52 -2.79
CA ASN A 404 40.81 8.96 -2.85
C ASN A 404 41.06 9.52 -1.44
N MET A 405 40.27 9.11 -0.46
CA MET A 405 40.48 9.55 0.93
C MET A 405 41.78 9.05 1.53
N ARG A 406 42.23 7.83 1.17
CA ARG A 406 43.56 7.36 1.58
C ARG A 406 44.67 8.29 1.10
N THR A 407 44.49 9.04 0.01
CA THR A 407 45.50 10.00 -0.45
C THR A 407 45.57 11.25 0.42
N TYR A 408 44.44 11.72 0.95
CA TYR A 408 44.36 12.91 1.81
C TYR A 408 44.82 12.65 3.24
N ILE A 409 44.71 11.41 3.73
CA ILE A 409 45.23 11.06 5.05
C ILE A 409 46.77 11.12 4.99
N PRO A 410 47.44 11.94 5.82
CA PRO A 410 48.89 11.97 5.86
C PRO A 410 49.45 10.66 6.43
N ASP A 411 50.64 10.25 5.95
CA ASP A 411 51.36 9.20 6.66
C ASP A 411 51.90 9.76 7.96
N THR A 412 51.51 9.17 9.10
CA THR A 412 51.72 9.78 10.42
C THR A 412 52.31 8.81 11.43
N ASP A 413 52.83 9.37 12.52
CA ASP A 413 53.27 8.72 13.75
C ASP A 413 53.05 9.72 14.92
N PRO A 414 53.26 9.32 16.19
CA PRO A 414 53.07 10.22 17.32
C PRO A 414 53.86 11.53 17.23
N LYS A 415 55.09 11.51 16.72
CA LYS A 415 55.95 12.69 16.60
C LYS A 415 55.45 13.65 15.53
N ILE A 416 55.09 13.14 14.36
CA ILE A 416 54.57 13.93 13.24
C ILE A 416 53.26 14.61 13.65
N PHE A 417 52.34 13.85 14.27
CA PHE A 417 51.05 14.41 14.70
C PHE A 417 51.24 15.43 15.83
N ASN A 418 52.09 15.15 16.82
CA ASN A 418 52.43 16.09 17.90
C ASN A 418 53.03 17.39 17.34
N LYS A 419 53.99 17.31 16.40
CA LYS A 419 54.58 18.48 15.75
C LYS A 419 53.53 19.31 15.01
N TRP A 420 52.60 18.66 14.31
CA TRP A 420 51.51 19.36 13.62
C TRP A 420 50.60 20.10 14.59
N LEU A 421 50.26 19.49 15.74
CA LEU A 421 49.47 20.13 16.78
C LEU A 421 50.16 21.40 17.32
N GLU A 422 51.46 21.32 17.64
CA GLU A 422 52.26 22.48 18.08
C GLU A 422 52.25 23.64 17.08
N ASP A 423 52.27 23.32 15.78
CA ASP A 423 52.37 24.33 14.73
C ASP A 423 51.01 24.98 14.41
N ASN A 424 49.90 24.26 14.58
CA ASN A 424 48.58 24.65 14.06
C ASN A 424 47.52 24.98 15.13
N ILE A 425 47.68 24.50 16.37
CA ILE A 425 46.69 24.63 17.45
C ILE A 425 47.29 25.43 18.63
N LYS A 426 47.84 26.62 18.35
CA LYS A 426 48.45 27.48 19.37
C LYS A 426 47.38 28.12 20.28
N ASP A 427 47.72 28.28 21.57
CA ASP A 427 46.94 28.96 22.62
C ASP A 427 45.71 28.23 23.18
N VAL A 428 45.67 26.90 23.09
CA VAL A 428 44.66 26.09 23.79
C VAL A 428 45.30 25.09 24.74
N TYR A 429 44.95 25.16 26.03
CA TYR A 429 45.51 24.33 27.09
C TYR A 429 44.38 23.70 27.93
N GLY A 430 44.38 22.38 28.11
CA GLY A 430 43.39 21.66 28.94
C GLY A 430 43.32 20.16 28.65
N ILE A 431 42.80 19.39 29.62
CA ILE A 431 42.79 17.91 29.68
C ILE A 431 41.78 17.23 28.72
N ASP A 432 40.89 18.01 28.08
CA ASP A 432 39.81 17.52 27.21
C ASP A 432 39.74 18.27 25.85
N PHE A 433 40.84 18.87 25.38
CA PHE A 433 40.90 19.50 24.05
C PHE A 433 41.16 18.45 22.93
N PRO A 434 40.74 18.65 21.67
CA PRO A 434 40.16 17.58 20.89
C PRO A 434 41.17 16.98 19.93
N GLU A 435 42.15 16.20 20.39
CA GLU A 435 43.08 15.53 19.45
C GLU A 435 42.31 14.68 18.42
N GLY A 436 41.12 14.19 18.77
CA GLY A 436 40.19 13.57 17.82
C GLY A 436 39.65 14.52 16.74
N TYR A 437 39.18 15.71 17.08
CA TYR A 437 38.74 16.72 16.11
C TYR A 437 39.92 17.31 15.32
N ALA A 438 41.08 17.44 15.97
CA ALA A 438 42.32 17.83 15.35
C ALA A 438 42.78 16.77 14.34
N ALA A 439 42.56 15.48 14.61
CA ALA A 439 42.77 14.41 13.64
C ALA A 439 41.82 14.52 12.44
N GLU A 440 40.56 14.92 12.64
CA GLU A 440 39.63 15.21 11.54
C GLU A 440 40.15 16.36 10.66
N ILE A 441 40.63 17.46 11.26
CA ILE A 441 41.24 18.58 10.52
C ILE A 441 42.53 18.14 9.82
N TYR A 442 43.41 17.43 10.52
CA TYR A 442 44.69 16.95 10.01
C TYR A 442 44.52 16.01 8.81
N THR A 443 43.46 15.19 8.85
CA THR A 443 43.09 14.28 7.75
C THR A 443 42.17 14.92 6.72
N GLN A 444 41.92 16.23 6.81
CA GLN A 444 41.07 17.00 5.90
C GLN A 444 39.65 16.42 5.77
N GLY A 445 39.10 15.94 6.88
CA GLY A 445 37.77 15.34 6.94
C GLY A 445 37.70 13.92 6.40
N ALA A 446 38.84 13.27 6.10
CA ALA A 446 38.89 11.85 5.70
C ALA A 446 38.72 10.89 6.90
N ILE A 447 38.86 11.37 8.13
CA ILE A 447 38.49 10.67 9.35
C ILE A 447 37.57 11.59 10.14
N ARG A 448 36.42 11.09 10.58
CA ARG A 448 35.51 11.85 11.44
C ARG A 448 35.62 11.41 12.89
N TYR A 449 35.55 12.37 13.79
CA TYR A 449 35.63 12.13 15.22
C TYR A 449 34.25 12.17 15.88
N SER A 450 33.92 11.13 16.64
CA SER A 450 32.78 11.13 17.55
C SER A 450 33.27 11.47 18.95
N ARG A 451 32.70 12.54 19.53
CA ARG A 451 33.05 13.02 20.87
C ARG A 451 32.95 11.93 21.93
N PRO A 452 33.68 12.08 23.06
CA PRO A 452 33.54 11.28 24.27
C PRO A 452 32.10 10.91 24.58
N LYS A 453 31.81 9.61 24.62
CA LYS A 453 30.53 9.10 25.09
C LYS A 453 30.77 8.15 26.24
N GLN A 454 29.84 8.16 27.21
CA GLN A 454 29.83 7.17 28.29
C GLN A 454 29.86 5.75 27.72
N ARG A 455 30.36 4.80 28.52
CA ARG A 455 30.42 3.38 28.16
C ARG A 455 29.16 2.91 27.40
N ASN A 456 29.37 2.45 26.18
CA ASN A 456 28.33 1.89 25.31
C ASN A 456 28.90 0.70 24.53
N ASP A 457 28.78 -0.48 25.13
CA ASP A 457 29.33 -1.73 24.57
C ASP A 457 28.66 -2.07 23.21
N PHE A 458 27.39 -1.71 23.01
CA PHE A 458 26.69 -1.91 21.74
C PHE A 458 27.36 -1.11 20.62
N GLN A 459 27.61 0.18 20.85
CA GLN A 459 28.22 1.03 19.83
C GLN A 459 29.67 0.62 19.54
N VAL A 460 30.46 0.27 20.55
CA VAL A 460 31.85 -0.19 20.34
C VAL A 460 31.88 -1.49 19.54
N ASN A 461 30.97 -2.44 19.83
CA ASN A 461 30.85 -3.66 19.03
C ASN A 461 30.37 -3.39 17.60
N LEU A 462 29.47 -2.42 17.41
CA LEU A 462 29.00 -1.98 16.09
C LEU A 462 30.12 -1.32 15.28
N ASP A 463 30.96 -0.50 15.92
CA ASP A 463 32.10 0.15 15.28
C ASP A 463 33.16 -0.89 14.86
N LEU A 464 33.48 -1.85 15.74
CA LEU A 464 34.33 -2.99 15.38
C LEU A 464 33.76 -3.82 14.22
N LYS A 465 32.43 -4.05 14.21
CA LYS A 465 31.73 -4.73 13.10
C LYS A 465 31.89 -3.98 11.78
N ASN A 466 31.91 -2.65 11.83
CA ASN A 466 32.04 -1.77 10.68
C ASN A 466 33.50 -1.40 10.35
N LYS A 467 34.49 -2.05 10.98
CA LYS A 467 35.93 -1.81 10.79
C LYS A 467 36.36 -0.40 11.19
N TYR A 468 35.79 0.11 12.27
CA TYR A 468 36.06 1.42 12.84
C TYR A 468 36.71 1.25 14.22
N PRO A 469 38.04 1.33 14.32
CA PRO A 469 38.71 1.24 15.62
C PRO A 469 38.32 2.44 16.49
N SER A 470 38.17 2.19 17.79
CA SER A 470 37.79 3.20 18.77
C SER A 470 38.86 3.34 19.86
N ILE A 471 38.90 4.49 20.52
CA ILE A 471 39.75 4.68 21.70
C ILE A 471 38.89 4.51 22.95
N LEU A 472 39.36 3.71 23.90
CA LEU A 472 38.72 3.51 25.20
C LEU A 472 39.52 4.24 26.27
N LYS A 473 38.82 4.96 27.14
CA LYS A 473 39.35 5.48 28.40
C LYS A 473 39.19 4.42 29.48
N VAL A 474 40.30 3.97 30.06
CA VAL A 474 40.39 2.95 31.09
C VAL A 474 41.01 3.54 32.36
N LEU A 475 40.74 2.92 33.50
CA LEU A 475 41.26 3.33 34.80
C LEU A 475 42.18 2.26 35.38
N HIS A 476 43.31 2.68 35.94
CA HIS A 476 44.16 1.83 36.76
C HIS A 476 43.56 1.56 38.15
N ASP A 477 44.17 0.66 38.92
CA ASP A 477 43.73 0.32 40.29
C ASP A 477 43.82 1.52 41.26
N ASP A 478 44.57 2.56 40.90
CA ASP A 478 44.72 3.84 41.60
C ASP A 478 43.88 4.97 40.97
N ASP A 479 42.92 4.62 40.11
CA ASP A 479 42.06 5.53 39.34
C ASP A 479 42.82 6.48 38.38
N GLU A 480 44.08 6.19 38.04
CA GLU A 480 44.82 6.91 37.00
C GLU A 480 44.22 6.63 35.60
N GLU A 481 43.99 7.70 34.83
CA GLU A 481 43.40 7.62 33.50
C GLU A 481 44.40 7.18 32.44
N HIS A 482 43.99 6.24 31.58
CA HIS A 482 44.80 5.78 30.45
C HIS A 482 43.93 5.54 29.20
N PHE A 483 44.52 5.65 28.02
CA PHE A 483 43.82 5.50 26.74
C PHE A 483 44.41 4.35 25.92
N VAL A 484 43.54 3.49 25.41
CA VAL A 484 43.91 2.29 24.63
C VAL A 484 43.04 2.19 23.38
N VAL A 485 43.57 1.61 22.29
CA VAL A 485 42.79 1.40 21.06
C VAL A 485 42.16 0.02 21.08
N VAL A 486 40.85 -0.08 20.90
CA VAL A 486 40.18 -1.37 20.77
C VAL A 486 40.35 -1.91 19.35
N THR A 487 40.80 -3.16 19.23
CA THR A 487 41.10 -3.82 17.96
C THR A 487 40.18 -5.00 17.66
N GLY A 488 39.44 -5.48 18.66
CA GLY A 488 38.42 -6.51 18.49
C GLY A 488 37.80 -6.95 19.81
N SER A 489 36.92 -7.94 19.77
CA SER A 489 36.29 -8.54 20.95
C SER A 489 36.40 -10.06 20.94
N CYS A 490 36.49 -10.66 22.13
CA CYS A 490 36.66 -12.11 22.30
C CYS A 490 35.82 -12.60 23.50
N PRO A 491 35.02 -13.68 23.34
CA PRO A 491 34.29 -14.29 24.45
C PRO A 491 35.23 -14.66 25.62
N GLY A 492 34.85 -14.33 26.86
CA GLY A 492 35.61 -14.65 28.08
C GLY A 492 36.61 -13.58 28.54
N VAL A 493 37.19 -12.80 27.64
CA VAL A 493 38.22 -11.76 27.95
C VAL A 493 37.77 -10.32 27.64
N GLY A 494 36.59 -10.13 27.02
CA GLY A 494 36.02 -8.82 26.71
C GLY A 494 36.59 -8.22 25.42
N TYR A 495 37.32 -7.10 25.54
CA TYR A 495 37.90 -6.39 24.41
C TYR A 495 39.41 -6.64 24.28
N LYS A 496 39.87 -6.88 23.06
CA LYS A 496 41.28 -6.88 22.69
C LYS A 496 41.73 -5.46 22.36
N ILE A 497 42.91 -5.09 22.85
CA ILE A 497 43.41 -3.72 22.79
C ILE A 497 44.85 -3.65 22.28
N ASN A 498 45.15 -2.52 21.65
CA ASN A 498 46.50 -2.00 21.49
C ASN A 498 46.73 -0.96 22.59
N ASP A 499 47.53 -1.34 23.59
CA ASP A 499 47.92 -0.46 24.68
C ASP A 499 49.21 0.30 24.32
N PRO A 500 49.17 1.64 24.18
CA PRO A 500 50.36 2.44 23.87
C PRO A 500 51.38 2.41 25.01
N GLY A 501 50.95 2.24 26.27
CA GLY A 501 51.79 2.21 27.47
C GLY A 501 52.51 0.90 27.73
N TRP A 502 51.84 -0.22 27.45
CA TRP A 502 52.33 -1.53 27.83
C TRP A 502 52.07 -2.57 26.73
N ARG A 503 53.05 -2.79 25.86
CA ARG A 503 52.98 -3.76 24.75
C ARG A 503 52.52 -5.17 25.14
N ALA A 504 52.81 -5.60 26.36
CA ALA A 504 52.43 -6.93 26.87
C ALA A 504 50.94 -7.05 27.23
N ARG A 505 50.25 -5.92 27.47
CA ARG A 505 48.80 -5.92 27.77
C ARG A 505 48.02 -5.98 26.47
N LYS A 506 47.16 -7.00 26.35
CA LYS A 506 46.41 -7.32 25.12
C LYS A 506 44.90 -7.24 25.28
N ASP A 507 44.42 -7.04 26.50
CA ASP A 507 42.99 -6.94 26.83
C ASP A 507 42.79 -6.13 28.11
N LEU A 508 41.52 -5.90 28.46
CA LEU A 508 41.11 -5.08 29.59
C LEU A 508 41.34 -5.73 30.95
N SER A 509 41.85 -6.97 31.04
CA SER A 509 41.99 -7.69 32.32
C SER A 509 42.95 -7.03 33.33
N TYR A 510 43.81 -6.13 32.85
CA TYR A 510 44.82 -5.40 33.62
C TYR A 510 44.33 -4.05 34.19
N TYR A 511 43.08 -3.67 33.95
CA TYR A 511 42.49 -2.40 34.37
C TYR A 511 41.36 -2.62 35.36
N ASN A 512 41.03 -1.56 36.11
CA ASN A 512 40.04 -1.59 37.17
C ASN A 512 38.70 -2.17 36.66
N ASN A 513 38.15 -3.13 37.41
CA ASN A 513 36.92 -3.87 37.09
C ASN A 513 36.88 -4.51 35.69
N LYS A 514 38.03 -4.69 35.03
CA LYS A 514 38.16 -5.26 33.68
C LYS A 514 37.29 -4.52 32.65
N THR A 515 37.18 -3.20 32.77
CA THR A 515 36.23 -2.39 31.99
C THR A 515 36.80 -1.02 31.57
N TYR A 516 35.97 -0.21 30.91
CA TYR A 516 36.29 1.15 30.45
C TYR A 516 35.16 2.11 30.85
N VAL A 517 35.48 3.41 30.94
CA VAL A 517 34.52 4.44 31.42
C VAL A 517 33.93 5.28 30.28
N GLU A 518 34.69 5.46 29.20
CA GLU A 518 34.32 6.28 28.05
C GLU A 518 34.90 5.67 26.78
N TYR A 519 34.20 5.82 25.65
CA TYR A 519 34.77 5.53 24.33
C TYR A 519 34.72 6.76 23.43
N ARG A 520 35.66 6.80 22.49
CA ARG A 520 35.81 7.82 21.45
C ARG A 520 35.83 7.12 20.11
N GLY A 521 34.82 7.40 19.30
CA GLY A 521 34.64 6.76 17.99
C GLY A 521 35.37 7.52 16.90
N PHE A 522 35.95 6.79 15.95
CA PHE A 522 36.47 7.36 14.71
C PHE A 522 35.77 6.66 13.54
N ARG A 523 35.37 7.43 12.53
CA ARG A 523 34.70 6.91 11.35
C ARG A 523 35.45 7.31 10.09
N ALA A 524 35.27 6.52 9.03
CA ALA A 524 35.66 6.94 7.70
C ALA A 524 34.93 8.25 7.37
N GLY A 525 35.67 9.27 6.93
CA GLY A 525 35.11 10.54 6.50
C GLY A 525 34.75 10.54 5.03
N TYR A 526 33.76 11.35 4.66
CA TYR A 526 33.27 11.50 3.29
C TYR A 526 33.57 12.92 2.80
N SER A 527 33.94 13.09 1.53
CA SER A 527 34.26 14.42 1.04
C SER A 527 32.95 15.19 0.95
N ARG A 528 32.98 16.47 1.32
CA ARG A 528 31.88 17.41 1.06
C ARG A 528 31.50 17.49 -0.43
N GLU A 529 32.25 16.81 -1.29
CA GLU A 529 32.13 16.77 -2.75
C GLU A 529 31.79 15.36 -3.28
N SER A 530 31.27 14.40 -2.48
CA SER A 530 31.02 13.03 -3.01
C SER A 530 29.85 12.25 -2.44
N THR A 531 29.20 12.68 -1.36
CA THR A 531 28.06 11.95 -0.78
C THR A 531 26.80 12.81 -0.80
N PRO A 532 25.69 12.29 -1.33
CA PRO A 532 24.41 13.00 -1.22
C PRO A 532 24.01 13.15 0.26
N VAL A 533 23.47 14.31 0.65
CA VAL A 533 23.25 14.67 2.08
C VAL A 533 22.00 15.55 2.22
N ILE A 534 21.28 15.37 3.34
CA ILE A 534 20.40 16.39 3.95
C ILE A 534 21.09 16.87 5.23
N LEU A 535 21.25 18.18 5.40
CA LEU A 535 21.87 18.80 6.57
C LEU A 535 20.98 19.97 7.03
N ALA A 536 20.65 20.01 8.31
CA ALA A 536 19.96 21.12 8.95
C ALA A 536 20.79 21.63 10.14
N LYS A 537 21.08 22.93 10.14
CA LYS A 537 21.91 23.57 11.16
C LYS A 537 21.16 24.72 11.81
N ALA A 538 20.88 24.61 13.11
CA ALA A 538 20.30 25.70 13.90
C ALA A 538 21.42 26.51 14.57
N LEU A 539 21.56 27.77 14.16
CA LEU A 539 22.55 28.72 14.68
C LEU A 539 21.86 29.70 15.66
N SER A 540 22.47 29.95 16.83
CA SER A 540 22.06 31.06 17.70
C SER A 540 23.23 31.60 18.53
N GLN A 541 23.14 32.88 18.91
CA GLN A 541 23.86 33.38 20.10
C GLN A 541 23.28 32.63 21.31
N SER A 542 24.12 32.00 22.12
CA SER A 542 23.69 31.13 23.22
C SER A 542 22.68 31.82 24.17
N PRO A 543 21.60 31.13 24.60
CA PRO A 543 21.24 29.75 24.30
C PRO A 543 20.49 29.57 22.97
N ILE A 544 20.52 28.34 22.42
CA ILE A 544 19.74 27.98 21.22
C ILE A 544 18.31 27.67 21.66
N PHE A 545 17.36 28.51 21.28
CA PHE A 545 15.95 28.41 21.71
C PHE A 545 15.16 27.28 21.03
N VAL A 546 15.76 26.57 20.06
CA VAL A 546 15.09 25.53 19.25
C VAL A 546 15.78 24.18 19.32
N GLU A 547 15.02 23.11 19.11
CA GLU A 547 15.50 21.78 18.73
C GLU A 547 15.13 21.47 17.27
N LEU A 548 15.86 20.55 16.65
CA LEU A 548 15.54 20.03 15.31
C LEU A 548 15.06 18.58 15.40
N LEU A 549 14.09 18.24 14.58
CA LEU A 549 13.63 16.86 14.35
C LEU A 549 13.36 16.67 12.87
N LEU A 550 13.93 15.64 12.25
CA LEU A 550 13.65 15.25 10.87
C LEU A 550 12.86 13.94 10.87
N THR A 551 11.85 13.84 10.02
CA THR A 551 11.13 12.59 9.78
C THR A 551 11.10 12.25 8.29
N ASN A 552 11.25 10.97 7.94
CA ASN A 552 11.03 10.49 6.57
C ASN A 552 9.56 10.03 6.35
N SER A 553 9.25 9.53 5.16
CA SER A 553 7.92 9.02 4.80
C SER A 553 7.48 7.76 5.55
N GLU A 554 8.43 7.01 6.13
CA GLU A 554 8.18 5.81 6.93
C GLU A 554 7.92 6.14 8.41
N GLY A 555 8.09 7.40 8.80
CA GLY A 555 7.89 7.88 10.16
C GLY A 555 9.11 7.74 11.07
N GLU A 556 10.26 7.30 10.54
CA GLU A 556 11.52 7.25 11.27
C GLU A 556 11.98 8.67 11.65
N LYS A 557 12.54 8.82 12.84
CA LYS A 557 12.90 10.11 13.43
C LYS A 557 14.40 10.26 13.66
N THR A 558 14.95 11.42 13.32
CA THR A 558 16.28 11.85 13.77
C THR A 558 16.20 13.24 14.38
N GLY A 559 16.80 13.46 15.54
CA GLY A 559 16.69 14.74 16.27
C GLY A 559 15.95 14.62 17.59
N PHE A 560 15.54 15.74 18.17
CA PHE A 560 14.83 15.77 19.44
C PHE A 560 13.33 15.54 19.23
N ASP A 561 12.79 14.43 19.74
CA ASP A 561 11.36 14.13 19.64
C ASP A 561 10.59 14.82 20.79
N PRO A 562 9.72 15.82 20.49
CA PRO A 562 9.01 16.58 21.51
C PRO A 562 7.94 15.77 22.25
N ILE A 563 7.55 14.60 21.73
CA ILE A 563 6.57 13.72 22.37
C ILE A 563 7.26 12.88 23.46
N SER A 564 8.37 12.23 23.11
CA SER A 564 9.11 11.37 24.05
C SER A 564 10.12 12.13 24.89
N TYR A 565 10.41 13.41 24.57
CA TYR A 565 11.46 14.23 25.19
C TYR A 565 12.85 13.57 25.13
N THR A 566 13.12 12.80 24.07
CA THR A 566 14.40 12.11 23.86
C THR A 566 14.95 12.38 22.46
N THR A 567 16.26 12.30 22.31
CA THR A 567 16.91 12.30 20.99
C THR A 567 16.72 10.94 20.32
N LYS A 568 16.39 10.97 19.03
CA LYS A 568 16.22 9.83 18.13
C LYS A 568 17.26 9.89 17.01
N GLU A 569 17.69 8.73 16.55
CA GLU A 569 18.57 8.55 15.37
C GLU A 569 18.11 7.28 14.64
N GLU A 570 16.84 7.26 14.23
CA GLU A 570 16.16 6.11 13.61
C GLU A 570 16.37 6.10 12.09
N ILE A 571 16.46 7.27 11.43
CA ILE A 571 16.74 7.35 10.00
C ILE A 571 18.15 6.81 9.74
N ILE A 572 18.28 5.92 8.75
CA ILE A 572 19.59 5.34 8.40
C ILE A 572 20.63 6.42 8.05
N ASN A 573 21.87 6.22 8.51
CA ASN A 573 23.00 7.14 8.30
C ASN A 573 22.74 8.58 8.76
N SER A 574 21.90 8.76 9.76
CA SER A 574 21.59 10.07 10.31
C SER A 574 22.25 10.30 11.67
N ARG A 575 22.39 11.56 12.05
CA ARG A 575 22.91 11.97 13.38
C ARG A 575 22.29 13.26 13.86
N TYR A 576 22.23 13.44 15.18
CA TYR A 576 21.85 14.70 15.82
C TYR A 576 22.77 15.04 16.98
N PHE A 577 23.30 16.26 17.00
CA PHE A 577 24.19 16.69 18.09
C PHE A 577 24.14 18.20 18.36
N LEU A 578 24.52 18.55 19.58
CA LEU A 578 24.78 19.91 20.02
C LEU A 578 26.29 20.17 19.98
N ASP A 579 26.71 21.27 19.36
CA ASP A 579 28.09 21.71 19.30
C ASP A 579 28.25 23.14 19.83
N ALA A 580 29.47 23.46 20.28
CA ALA A 580 29.83 24.72 20.91
C ALA A 580 31.31 25.07 20.66
N ILE A 581 31.60 26.35 20.41
CA ILE A 581 32.94 26.94 20.47
C ILE A 581 33.04 27.68 21.82
N GLN A 582 34.01 27.30 22.65
CA GLN A 582 34.24 27.90 23.98
C GLN A 582 35.60 28.62 24.02
N ASP A 583 35.62 29.82 24.59
CA ASP A 583 36.82 30.57 24.94
C ASP A 583 37.52 29.91 26.14
N SER A 584 38.79 29.56 25.97
CA SER A 584 39.58 28.80 26.94
C SER A 584 40.11 29.65 28.11
N PHE A 585 39.99 30.98 28.06
CA PHE A 585 40.48 31.89 29.11
C PHE A 585 39.36 32.35 30.03
N THR A 586 38.17 32.60 29.48
CA THR A 586 37.00 33.07 30.24
C THR A 586 36.03 31.93 30.57
N GLY A 587 36.11 30.80 29.86
CA GLY A 587 35.11 29.73 29.91
C GLY A 587 33.78 30.12 29.24
N GLU A 588 33.72 31.27 28.55
CA GLU A 588 32.52 31.70 27.84
C GLU A 588 32.33 30.93 26.53
N VAL A 589 31.10 30.55 26.21
CA VAL A 589 30.78 29.86 24.96
C VAL A 589 30.46 30.90 23.87
N ASP A 590 31.40 31.12 22.95
CA ASP A 590 31.29 32.08 21.84
C ASP A 590 30.11 31.74 20.92
N ARG A 591 29.94 30.45 20.55
CA ARG A 591 28.84 30.03 19.67
C ARG A 591 28.35 28.64 20.01
N LYS A 592 27.04 28.43 20.04
CA LYS A 592 26.42 27.10 20.09
C LYS A 592 25.61 26.88 18.83
N TRP A 593 25.63 25.67 18.29
CA TRP A 593 24.69 25.27 17.24
C TRP A 593 24.24 23.83 17.41
N LYS A 594 23.07 23.51 16.85
CA LYS A 594 22.57 22.15 16.73
C LYS A 594 22.65 21.74 15.28
N GLU A 595 23.09 20.52 15.05
CA GLU A 595 23.27 19.98 13.71
C GLU A 595 22.57 18.64 13.61
N LEU A 596 21.81 18.48 12.53
CA LEU A 596 21.17 17.25 12.11
C LEU A 596 21.60 16.97 10.69
N ASP A 597 22.06 15.76 10.40
CA ASP A 597 22.29 15.34 9.02
C ASP A 597 21.88 13.90 8.75
N VAL A 598 21.63 13.63 7.48
CA VAL A 598 21.35 12.31 6.90
C VAL A 598 22.27 12.14 5.70
N GLU A 599 23.17 11.17 5.77
CA GLU A 599 24.09 10.84 4.69
C GLU A 599 23.53 9.75 3.78
N SER A 600 23.71 9.90 2.47
CA SER A 600 23.06 9.05 1.46
C SER A 600 21.55 8.88 1.71
N PRO A 601 20.78 9.98 1.88
CA PRO A 601 19.35 9.89 2.14
C PRO A 601 18.65 9.18 0.98
N LEU A 602 17.65 8.36 1.32
CA LEU A 602 16.78 7.75 0.33
C LEU A 602 15.98 8.83 -0.40
N ILE A 603 15.69 8.61 -1.67
CA ILE A 603 14.80 9.47 -2.45
C ILE A 603 13.44 9.51 -1.76
N GLY A 604 12.90 10.70 -1.53
CA GLY A 604 11.61 10.81 -0.86
C GLY A 604 11.35 12.16 -0.22
N LYS A 605 10.23 12.21 0.51
CA LYS A 605 9.81 13.39 1.26
C LYS A 605 10.30 13.30 2.69
N TYR A 606 10.88 14.38 3.17
CA TYR A 606 11.25 14.57 4.57
C TYR A 606 10.54 15.80 5.12
N ALA A 607 10.24 15.76 6.42
CA ALA A 607 9.74 16.90 7.17
C ALA A 607 10.73 17.26 8.28
N LEU A 608 11.26 18.47 8.23
CA LEU A 608 12.08 19.07 9.28
C LEU A 608 11.18 19.91 10.19
N TYR A 609 11.18 19.58 11.47
CA TYR A 609 10.49 20.30 12.53
C TYR A 609 11.49 21.15 13.30
N ILE A 610 11.17 22.43 13.45
CA ILE A 610 11.83 23.36 14.34
C ILE A 610 10.96 23.46 15.59
N VAL A 611 11.46 22.97 16.72
CA VAL A 611 10.71 22.85 17.97
C VAL A 611 11.17 23.91 18.96
N GLY A 612 10.28 24.82 19.36
CA GLY A 612 10.58 25.85 20.36
C GLY A 612 10.73 25.25 21.75
N ARG A 613 11.86 25.48 22.41
CA ARG A 613 12.08 25.13 23.83
C ARG A 613 11.86 26.32 24.76
N GLU A 614 12.05 27.52 24.22
CA GLU A 614 11.85 28.79 24.88
C GLU A 614 11.41 29.80 23.80
N THR A 615 10.79 30.89 24.22
CA THR A 615 10.42 31.95 23.29
C THR A 615 11.66 32.73 22.85
N GLY A 616 11.90 32.80 21.54
CA GLY A 616 13.07 33.48 21.00
C GLY A 616 13.06 33.59 19.48
N THR A 617 14.14 34.12 18.92
CA THR A 617 14.39 34.10 17.47
C THR A 617 15.31 32.94 17.10
N TYR A 618 15.09 32.36 15.93
CA TYR A 618 15.92 31.28 15.41
C TYR A 618 16.43 31.60 14.01
N LYS A 619 17.57 30.99 13.67
CA LYS A 619 18.08 30.84 12.32
C LYS A 619 18.39 29.37 12.07
N VAL A 620 17.77 28.77 11.07
CA VAL A 620 18.01 27.39 10.64
C VAL A 620 18.40 27.39 9.17
N ASP A 621 19.60 26.91 8.88
CA ASP A 621 20.09 26.70 7.52
C ASP A 621 19.84 25.24 7.13
N VAL A 622 19.11 25.02 6.04
CA VAL A 622 18.86 23.69 5.47
C VAL A 622 19.63 23.57 4.17
N PHE A 623 20.45 22.52 4.07
CA PHE A 623 21.31 22.21 2.95
C PHE A 623 20.99 20.81 2.43
N THR A 624 20.92 20.67 1.11
CA THR A 624 20.81 19.36 0.45
C THR A 624 21.77 19.27 -0.73
N MET A 625 22.29 18.06 -0.97
CA MET A 625 23.19 17.76 -2.09
C MET A 625 22.78 16.43 -2.73
N ASN A 626 22.59 16.41 -4.05
CA ASN A 626 22.27 15.18 -4.81
C ASN A 626 23.53 14.51 -5.41
N SER A 627 23.34 13.36 -6.07
CA SER A 627 24.44 12.56 -6.66
C SER A 627 25.19 13.25 -7.81
N SER A 628 24.65 14.34 -8.37
CA SER A 628 25.28 15.17 -9.41
C SER A 628 25.86 16.48 -8.87
N PHE A 629 26.02 16.62 -7.55
CA PHE A 629 26.47 17.85 -6.90
C PHE A 629 25.53 19.04 -7.07
N GLY A 630 24.26 18.80 -7.40
CA GLY A 630 23.22 19.80 -7.30
C GLY A 630 23.00 20.16 -5.83
N VAL A 631 23.38 21.38 -5.46
CA VAL A 631 23.26 21.91 -4.10
C VAL A 631 22.04 22.83 -4.01
N VAL A 632 21.21 22.61 -3.01
CA VAL A 632 20.13 23.53 -2.63
C VAL A 632 20.31 23.91 -1.17
N THR A 633 20.39 25.20 -0.90
CA THR A 633 20.51 25.76 0.45
C THR A 633 19.40 26.77 0.66
N LYS A 634 18.70 26.67 1.79
CA LYS A 634 17.63 27.59 2.17
C LYS A 634 17.77 27.96 3.65
N GLU A 635 17.71 29.26 3.90
CA GLU A 635 17.78 29.85 5.23
C GLU A 635 16.37 30.15 5.73
N PHE A 636 16.08 29.77 6.96
CA PHE A 636 14.83 30.04 7.66
C PHE A 636 15.10 30.86 8.91
N VAL A 637 14.55 32.07 8.95
CA VAL A 637 14.67 33.01 10.08
C VAL A 637 13.29 33.39 10.60
N GLY A 638 13.14 33.49 11.91
CA GLY A 638 11.87 33.90 12.50
C GLY A 638 11.88 33.90 14.02
N SER A 639 10.71 34.13 14.60
CA SER A 639 10.44 33.91 16.03
C SER A 639 9.70 32.59 16.23
N ILE A 640 9.85 32.00 17.43
CA ILE A 640 9.15 30.79 17.87
C ILE A 640 8.85 30.90 19.36
N SER A 641 7.71 30.39 19.78
CA SER A 641 7.27 30.33 21.18
C SER A 641 7.67 28.99 21.80
N GLU A 642 7.70 28.91 23.14
CA GLU A 642 7.87 27.63 23.83
C GLU A 642 6.80 26.61 23.40
N ASN A 643 7.23 25.40 23.04
CA ASN A 643 6.43 24.29 22.48
C ASN A 643 5.76 24.55 21.11
N GLU A 644 6.00 25.70 20.48
CA GLU A 644 5.60 25.92 19.08
C GLU A 644 6.44 25.03 18.16
N ILE A 645 5.81 24.45 17.14
CA ILE A 645 6.49 23.61 16.15
C ILE A 645 6.27 24.21 14.77
N LYS A 646 7.35 24.52 14.07
CA LYS A 646 7.32 24.90 12.65
C LYS A 646 7.82 23.76 11.79
N LYS A 647 7.25 23.61 10.59
CA LYS A 647 7.51 22.47 9.70
C LYS A 647 7.98 22.94 8.33
N ILE A 648 9.09 22.37 7.89
CA ILE A 648 9.72 22.59 6.57
C ILE A 648 9.73 21.26 5.84
N PHE A 649 9.40 21.27 4.55
CA PHE A 649 9.44 20.08 3.71
C PHE A 649 10.68 20.05 2.84
N ILE A 650 11.23 18.85 2.67
CA ILE A 650 12.36 18.57 1.80
C ILE A 650 11.94 17.43 0.87
N ASN A 651 11.76 17.73 -0.42
CA ASN A 651 11.59 16.72 -1.47
C ASN A 651 12.97 16.38 -2.01
N TYR A 652 13.58 15.35 -1.47
CA TYR A 652 14.94 14.97 -1.79
C TYR A 652 14.98 13.98 -2.96
N SER A 653 15.83 14.27 -3.95
CA SER A 653 16.13 13.35 -5.06
C SER A 653 17.64 13.21 -5.23
N SER A 654 18.09 11.96 -5.27
CA SER A 654 19.46 11.60 -5.64
C SER A 654 19.58 11.28 -7.14
N VAL A 655 18.54 11.47 -7.95
CA VAL A 655 18.55 11.19 -9.39
C VAL A 655 19.29 12.32 -10.12
N PRO A 656 20.29 11.99 -10.98
CA PRO A 656 20.97 12.98 -11.80
C PRO A 656 20.00 13.81 -12.66
N GLY A 657 20.06 15.14 -12.51
CA GLY A 657 19.23 16.08 -13.26
C GLY A 657 17.88 16.44 -12.62
N GLU A 658 17.45 15.73 -11.57
CA GLU A 658 16.30 16.14 -10.76
C GLU A 658 16.72 17.15 -9.68
N GLN A 659 15.87 18.14 -9.42
CA GLN A 659 16.11 19.14 -8.38
C GLN A 659 15.49 18.69 -7.06
N THR A 660 16.28 18.80 -6.00
CA THR A 660 15.75 18.76 -4.62
C THR A 660 15.01 20.08 -4.33
N GLN A 661 13.93 20.02 -3.56
CA GLN A 661 13.16 21.21 -3.17
C GLN A 661 13.11 21.34 -1.64
N ILE A 662 13.21 22.56 -1.13
CA ILE A 662 13.10 22.89 0.30
C ILE A 662 12.07 24.01 0.43
N PHE A 663 10.94 23.78 1.10
CA PHE A 663 9.85 24.77 1.14
C PHE A 663 9.04 24.73 2.45
N GLU A 664 8.37 25.84 2.72
CA GLU A 664 7.27 25.95 3.70
C GLU A 664 5.96 25.98 2.93
N ASP A 665 4.94 25.27 3.43
CA ASP A 665 3.60 25.31 2.86
C ASP A 665 2.73 26.35 3.59
N ASN A 666 2.21 27.30 2.83
CA ASN A 666 1.35 28.37 3.32
C ASN A 666 0.02 28.42 2.55
N THR A 667 -0.31 27.37 1.80
CA THR A 667 -1.54 27.29 1.02
C THR A 667 -2.56 26.38 1.68
N PRO A 668 -3.81 26.81 1.84
CA PRO A 668 -4.87 25.89 2.23
C PRO A 668 -5.25 24.97 1.05
N PRO A 669 -5.75 23.75 1.35
CA PRO A 669 -6.30 22.86 0.34
C PRO A 669 -7.49 23.45 -0.44
N ILE A 670 -7.85 22.78 -1.54
CA ILE A 670 -9.06 23.06 -2.32
C ILE A 670 -9.87 21.77 -2.44
N THR A 671 -11.07 21.76 -1.87
CA THR A 671 -12.03 20.64 -1.96
C THR A 671 -13.16 20.88 -2.97
N TYR A 672 -13.64 19.83 -3.61
CA TYR A 672 -14.81 19.81 -4.49
C TYR A 672 -15.81 18.73 -4.05
N LEU A 673 -17.09 19.10 -3.90
CA LEU A 673 -18.17 18.12 -3.71
C LEU A 673 -18.43 17.35 -5.03
N LYS A 674 -18.49 16.03 -4.92
CA LYS A 674 -18.84 15.10 -6.00
C LYS A 674 -20.18 14.44 -5.72
N SER A 675 -20.89 14.17 -6.80
CA SER A 675 -22.14 13.42 -6.78
C SER A 675 -22.22 12.49 -7.99
N GLU A 676 -22.48 11.22 -7.76
CA GLU A 676 -22.64 10.18 -8.78
C GLU A 676 -24.04 9.57 -8.72
N GLY A 677 -24.57 9.22 -9.90
CA GLY A 677 -25.93 8.73 -10.04
C GLY A 677 -26.90 9.76 -10.64
N ILE A 678 -28.19 9.50 -10.48
CA ILE A 678 -29.26 10.25 -11.12
C ILE A 678 -29.39 11.63 -10.48
N LYS A 679 -29.32 12.68 -11.30
CA LYS A 679 -29.50 14.08 -10.88
C LYS A 679 -29.96 14.98 -12.01
N PHE A 680 -30.58 16.09 -11.66
CA PHE A 680 -30.90 17.18 -12.59
C PHE A 680 -30.69 18.53 -11.91
N ASN A 681 -30.56 19.59 -12.70
CA ASN A 681 -30.36 20.94 -12.18
C ASN A 681 -31.58 21.80 -12.53
N ALA A 682 -32.19 22.44 -11.54
CA ALA A 682 -33.26 23.40 -11.72
C ALA A 682 -33.10 24.55 -10.72
N PHE A 683 -33.45 25.78 -11.11
CA PHE A 683 -33.34 26.96 -10.23
C PHE A 683 -31.98 27.11 -9.53
N ASN A 684 -30.89 26.88 -10.28
CA ASN A 684 -29.52 26.91 -9.75
C ASN A 684 -29.27 25.96 -8.55
N THR A 685 -30.10 24.92 -8.41
CA THR A 685 -30.02 23.90 -7.37
C THR A 685 -29.90 22.53 -8.03
N THR A 686 -29.03 21.68 -7.47
CA THR A 686 -28.90 20.29 -7.90
C THR A 686 -29.89 19.43 -7.12
N TYR A 687 -30.77 18.76 -7.87
CA TYR A 687 -31.71 17.77 -7.36
C TYR A 687 -31.11 16.38 -7.53
N ILE A 688 -31.01 15.65 -6.43
CA ILE A 688 -30.42 14.33 -6.33
C ILE A 688 -31.47 13.32 -5.87
N THR A 689 -31.17 12.04 -6.04
CA THR A 689 -31.98 10.94 -5.50
C THR A 689 -31.47 10.48 -4.14
N PRO A 690 -32.29 9.78 -3.34
CA PRO A 690 -31.84 9.06 -2.15
C PRO A 690 -30.64 8.12 -2.40
N ASN A 691 -30.48 7.65 -3.65
CA ASN A 691 -29.43 6.74 -4.08
C ASN A 691 -28.21 7.45 -4.71
N THR A 692 -28.18 8.79 -4.74
CA THR A 692 -27.05 9.54 -5.27
C THR A 692 -25.88 9.46 -4.30
N ILE A 693 -24.76 8.93 -4.78
CA ILE A 693 -23.53 8.78 -4.01
C ILE A 693 -22.83 10.14 -3.97
N MET A 694 -22.60 10.65 -2.76
CA MET A 694 -21.92 11.90 -2.49
C MET A 694 -20.49 11.63 -2.02
N GLY A 695 -19.55 12.48 -2.40
CA GLY A 695 -18.16 12.37 -2.00
C GLY A 695 -17.42 13.69 -2.14
N PHE A 696 -16.15 13.69 -1.76
CA PHE A 696 -15.28 14.86 -1.89
C PHE A 696 -13.96 14.48 -2.56
N GLU A 697 -13.47 15.39 -3.39
CA GLU A 697 -12.09 15.36 -3.89
C GLU A 697 -11.39 16.61 -3.39
N ALA A 698 -10.28 16.43 -2.67
CA ALA A 698 -9.47 17.52 -2.17
C ALA A 698 -8.06 17.46 -2.76
N THR A 699 -7.54 18.61 -3.14
CA THR A 699 -6.17 18.77 -3.64
C THR A 699 -5.51 19.93 -2.94
N ASP A 700 -4.26 19.77 -2.55
CA ASP A 700 -3.48 20.85 -1.96
C ASP A 700 -2.61 21.54 -3.03
N PRO A 701 -2.95 22.78 -3.45
CA PRO A 701 -2.30 23.45 -4.55
C PRO A 701 -0.84 23.81 -4.20
N VAL A 702 0.06 23.66 -5.17
CA VAL A 702 1.44 24.11 -5.02
C VAL A 702 1.51 25.64 -5.06
N ALA A 703 1.82 26.30 -3.93
CA ALA A 703 2.21 27.71 -3.92
C ALA A 703 3.72 27.87 -3.75
N GLY A 704 4.33 28.55 -4.72
CA GLY A 704 5.77 28.76 -4.74
C GLY A 704 6.52 27.47 -5.06
N GLU A 705 7.14 26.87 -4.04
CA GLU A 705 8.12 25.79 -4.19
C GLU A 705 7.58 24.38 -3.82
N GLY A 706 6.35 24.24 -3.31
CA GLY A 706 5.73 22.94 -3.02
C GLY A 706 4.34 23.01 -2.36
N SER A 707 3.80 21.85 -1.97
CA SER A 707 2.60 21.70 -1.12
C SER A 707 2.76 20.52 -0.15
N SER A 708 2.13 20.59 1.02
CA SER A 708 2.23 19.60 2.09
C SER A 708 1.28 18.42 1.92
N GLY A 709 0.29 18.55 1.03
CA GLY A 709 -0.76 17.58 0.80
C GLY A 709 -1.90 17.72 1.81
N VAL A 710 -3.07 17.23 1.42
CA VAL A 710 -4.26 17.21 2.28
C VAL A 710 -4.06 16.23 3.43
N LYS A 711 -4.33 16.66 4.67
CA LYS A 711 -4.33 15.81 5.86
C LYS A 711 -5.68 15.16 6.08
N TYR A 712 -6.77 15.93 6.03
CA TYR A 712 -8.13 15.42 6.08
C TYR A 712 -9.14 16.39 5.47
N THR A 713 -10.29 15.85 5.08
CA THR A 713 -11.49 16.59 4.69
C THR A 713 -12.57 16.35 5.74
N GLU A 714 -13.35 17.37 6.06
CA GLU A 714 -14.51 17.26 6.93
C GLU A 714 -15.72 17.98 6.30
N TYR A 715 -16.90 17.53 6.67
CA TYR A 715 -18.16 18.08 6.17
C TYR A 715 -19.22 18.09 7.26
N ARG A 716 -20.25 18.92 7.10
CA ARG A 716 -21.45 18.89 7.94
C ARG A 716 -22.67 19.12 7.09
N ILE A 717 -23.79 18.57 7.54
CA ILE A 717 -25.08 18.69 6.86
C ILE A 717 -26.00 19.51 7.77
N ASN A 718 -26.64 20.53 7.19
CA ASN A 718 -27.60 21.42 7.87
C ASN A 718 -27.05 22.10 9.14
N GLY A 719 -25.75 22.41 9.15
CA GLY A 719 -25.12 23.17 10.23
C GLY A 719 -25.04 22.45 11.59
N ILE A 720 -25.13 21.11 11.61
CA ILE A 720 -24.97 20.29 12.82
C ILE A 720 -23.47 20.22 13.17
N ASP A 721 -22.86 19.03 13.26
CA ASP A 721 -21.47 18.83 13.65
C ASP A 721 -20.59 18.48 12.45
N TRP A 722 -19.32 18.87 12.51
CA TRP A 722 -18.31 18.48 11.54
C TRP A 722 -17.98 16.99 11.68
N LEU A 723 -18.11 16.27 10.57
CA LEU A 723 -17.81 14.86 10.44
C LEU A 723 -16.59 14.68 9.53
N PRO A 724 -15.61 13.82 9.89
CA PRO A 724 -14.50 13.50 9.01
C PRO A 724 -15.02 12.74 7.78
N TYR A 725 -14.50 13.07 6.60
CA TYR A 725 -14.78 12.33 5.38
C TYR A 725 -13.82 11.14 5.25
N THR A 726 -14.35 9.93 5.45
CA THR A 726 -13.60 8.68 5.34
C THR A 726 -14.01 7.85 4.12
N SER A 727 -15.24 8.02 3.65
CA SER A 727 -15.81 7.32 2.50
C SER A 727 -16.99 8.11 1.91
N THR A 728 -17.42 7.74 0.72
CA THR A 728 -18.65 8.27 0.12
C THR A 728 -19.89 7.97 0.99
N PHE A 729 -20.95 8.76 0.81
CA PHE A 729 -22.19 8.67 1.59
C PHE A 729 -23.42 9.01 0.74
N THR A 730 -24.63 8.76 1.25
CA THR A 730 -25.90 9.14 0.60
C THR A 730 -26.75 9.97 1.55
N ILE A 731 -27.71 10.74 1.00
CA ILE A 731 -28.73 11.44 1.79
C ILE A 731 -30.08 10.82 1.43
N THR A 732 -30.61 9.99 2.32
CA THR A 732 -31.73 9.08 2.00
C THR A 732 -33.11 9.69 2.17
N THR A 733 -33.23 10.78 2.94
CA THR A 733 -34.52 11.41 3.25
C THR A 733 -34.78 12.57 2.29
N GLU A 734 -35.97 12.64 1.70
CA GLU A 734 -36.36 13.75 0.82
C GLU A 734 -36.33 15.11 1.55
N GLY A 735 -35.95 16.17 0.85
CA GLY A 735 -35.87 17.51 1.43
C GLY A 735 -34.69 18.34 0.94
N GLN A 736 -34.60 19.57 1.42
CA GLN A 736 -33.48 20.46 1.16
C GLN A 736 -32.37 20.23 2.18
N TYR A 737 -31.13 20.18 1.69
CA TYR A 737 -29.93 20.01 2.51
C TYR A 737 -28.88 21.05 2.14
N ILE A 738 -28.20 21.57 3.16
CA ILE A 738 -27.02 22.40 3.02
C ILE A 738 -25.82 21.56 3.41
N ILE A 739 -24.92 21.31 2.47
CA ILE A 739 -23.68 20.57 2.69
C ILE A 739 -22.55 21.59 2.77
N GLU A 740 -21.95 21.69 3.95
CA GLU A 740 -20.75 22.50 4.16
C GLU A 740 -19.54 21.59 4.28
N TYR A 741 -18.42 22.00 3.70
CA TYR A 741 -17.21 21.17 3.68
C TYR A 741 -15.95 22.04 3.69
N ARG A 742 -14.89 21.49 4.29
CA ARG A 742 -13.54 22.06 4.27
C ARG A 742 -12.47 20.97 4.42
N SER A 743 -11.25 21.27 4.04
CA SER A 743 -10.07 20.43 4.21
C SER A 743 -8.96 21.17 4.94
N VAL A 744 -8.11 20.38 5.58
CA VAL A 744 -6.92 20.82 6.31
C VAL A 744 -5.71 20.07 5.75
N ASP A 745 -4.59 20.77 5.56
CA ASP A 745 -3.35 20.18 5.06
C ASP A 745 -2.45 19.60 6.18
N ASN A 746 -1.25 19.14 5.83
CA ASN A 746 -0.28 18.55 6.75
C ASN A 746 0.51 19.55 7.60
N VAL A 747 0.26 20.86 7.45
CA VAL A 747 0.82 21.96 8.28
C VAL A 747 -0.25 22.74 9.05
N GLY A 748 -1.52 22.42 8.86
CA GLY A 748 -2.65 23.04 9.56
C GLY A 748 -3.28 24.23 8.83
N ASN A 749 -2.96 24.48 7.55
CA ASN A 749 -3.71 25.45 6.76
C ASN A 749 -5.12 24.90 6.51
N ILE A 750 -6.13 25.71 6.81
CA ILE A 750 -7.55 25.35 6.72
C ILE A 750 -8.16 26.11 5.55
N GLU A 751 -8.84 25.42 4.65
CA GLU A 751 -9.57 26.08 3.57
C GLU A 751 -10.81 26.83 4.06
N GLU A 752 -11.23 27.84 3.31
CA GLU A 752 -12.50 28.52 3.56
C GLU A 752 -13.68 27.55 3.42
N ILE A 753 -14.66 27.64 4.32
CA ILE A 753 -15.83 26.77 4.31
C ILE A 753 -16.59 26.97 3.00
N LYS A 754 -16.72 25.88 2.24
CA LYS A 754 -17.57 25.83 1.05
C LYS A 754 -18.94 25.33 1.44
N SER A 755 -19.97 25.84 0.77
CA SER A 755 -21.36 25.50 1.04
C SER A 755 -22.09 25.22 -0.26
N GLN A 756 -22.85 24.13 -0.31
CA GLN A 756 -23.69 23.76 -1.43
C GLN A 756 -25.08 23.32 -0.97
N THR A 757 -26.11 23.95 -1.53
CA THR A 757 -27.49 23.52 -1.35
C THR A 757 -27.84 22.43 -2.37
N THR A 758 -28.43 21.34 -1.90
CA THR A 758 -28.97 20.27 -2.74
C THR A 758 -30.38 19.88 -2.27
N PHE A 759 -31.15 19.27 -3.16
CA PHE A 759 -32.49 18.80 -2.87
C PHE A 759 -32.60 17.30 -3.15
N VAL A 760 -33.04 16.51 -2.18
CA VAL A 760 -33.26 15.06 -2.35
C VAL A 760 -34.71 14.81 -2.74
N THR A 761 -34.92 14.13 -3.87
CA THR A 761 -36.26 13.79 -4.36
C THR A 761 -36.29 12.47 -5.12
N ILE A 762 -37.40 11.75 -5.03
CA ILE A 762 -37.63 10.51 -5.77
C ILE A 762 -38.09 10.70 -7.23
N ILE A 763 -38.36 11.94 -7.67
CA ILE A 763 -38.92 12.23 -9.00
C ILE A 763 -38.19 11.46 -10.13
N PRO A 764 -36.85 11.46 -10.21
CA PRO A 764 -36.17 10.85 -11.34
C PRO A 764 -35.93 9.34 -11.16
N GLU A 765 -36.54 8.70 -10.16
CA GLU A 765 -36.58 7.24 -9.99
C GLU A 765 -37.81 6.59 -10.65
N TYR A 766 -38.88 7.37 -10.88
CA TYR A 766 -40.15 6.87 -11.40
C TYR A 766 -40.58 7.65 -12.64
N VAL A 767 -40.97 6.94 -13.69
CA VAL A 767 -41.43 7.56 -14.95
C VAL A 767 -42.76 8.29 -14.75
N LEU A 768 -43.61 7.76 -13.88
CA LEU A 768 -44.89 8.36 -13.54
C LEU A 768 -45.16 8.21 -12.04
N ILE A 769 -45.31 9.36 -11.38
CA ILE A 769 -45.78 9.50 -10.01
C ILE A 769 -47.14 10.20 -10.07
N GLY A 770 -48.17 9.54 -9.52
CA GLY A 770 -49.49 10.13 -9.34
C GLY A 770 -49.85 10.09 -7.86
N ILE A 771 -49.85 11.23 -7.17
CA ILE A 771 -50.03 11.26 -5.71
C ILE A 771 -51.34 10.59 -5.27
N ASN A 772 -52.48 11.01 -5.81
CA ASN A 772 -53.79 10.47 -5.46
C ASN A 772 -54.18 9.21 -6.25
N GLY A 773 -53.42 8.85 -7.27
CA GLY A 773 -53.69 7.67 -8.08
C GLY A 773 -53.12 7.73 -9.49
N ILE A 774 -53.03 6.56 -10.11
CA ILE A 774 -52.70 6.39 -11.53
C ILE A 774 -53.80 5.56 -12.20
N LYS A 775 -54.30 6.02 -13.35
CA LYS A 775 -55.29 5.31 -14.17
C LYS A 775 -54.73 5.13 -15.58
N ILE A 776 -54.55 3.89 -16.01
CA ILE A 776 -53.99 3.56 -17.33
C ILE A 776 -54.99 2.69 -18.08
N ASN A 777 -55.46 3.13 -19.25
CA ASN A 777 -56.49 2.45 -20.04
C ASN A 777 -56.09 2.29 -21.52
N GLY A 778 -56.52 1.20 -22.17
CA GLY A 778 -56.23 0.96 -23.59
C GLY A 778 -55.00 0.07 -23.76
N ASN A 779 -54.04 0.44 -24.62
CA ASN A 779 -52.77 -0.27 -24.80
C ASN A 779 -51.50 0.60 -24.58
N PRO A 780 -51.41 1.47 -23.54
CA PRO A 780 -50.17 2.20 -23.26
C PRO A 780 -48.98 1.30 -22.91
N LYS A 781 -47.77 1.78 -23.18
CA LYS A 781 -46.50 1.13 -22.82
C LYS A 781 -45.65 2.07 -21.97
N ILE A 782 -45.38 1.70 -20.73
CA ILE A 782 -44.58 2.50 -19.80
C ILE A 782 -43.28 1.75 -19.52
N ALA A 783 -42.13 2.34 -19.82
CA ALA A 783 -40.81 1.73 -19.61
C ALA A 783 -40.08 2.41 -18.44
N GLY A 784 -40.15 1.77 -17.27
CA GLY A 784 -39.68 2.26 -15.99
C GLY A 784 -40.73 2.11 -14.88
N ASN A 785 -40.33 2.40 -13.65
CA ASN A 785 -41.15 2.22 -12.46
C ASN A 785 -42.27 3.28 -12.36
N ILE A 786 -43.38 2.92 -11.73
CA ILE A 786 -44.50 3.83 -11.44
C ILE A 786 -44.85 3.84 -9.94
N ARG A 787 -45.27 5.01 -9.43
CA ARG A 787 -45.53 5.22 -8.00
C ARG A 787 -46.82 5.98 -7.74
N SER A 788 -47.60 5.55 -6.75
CA SER A 788 -48.71 6.30 -6.21
C SER A 788 -48.81 6.19 -4.69
N ASN A 789 -49.37 7.20 -4.04
CA ASN A 789 -49.84 7.11 -2.65
C ASN A 789 -51.30 6.63 -2.55
N GLY A 790 -52.04 6.65 -3.67
CA GLY A 790 -53.37 6.08 -3.82
C GLY A 790 -53.34 4.83 -4.70
N ASP A 791 -54.42 4.60 -5.45
CA ASP A 791 -54.60 3.39 -6.24
C ASP A 791 -54.00 3.50 -7.65
N ILE A 792 -53.43 2.40 -8.15
CA ILE A 792 -53.06 2.23 -9.55
C ILE A 792 -54.06 1.29 -10.22
N ASN A 793 -54.77 1.78 -11.24
CA ASN A 793 -55.76 1.03 -12.02
C ASN A 793 -55.25 0.81 -13.44
N LEU A 794 -54.99 -0.45 -13.80
CA LEU A 794 -54.49 -0.84 -15.12
C LEU A 794 -55.58 -1.59 -15.90
N THR A 795 -56.13 -0.97 -16.94
CA THR A 795 -57.22 -1.54 -17.75
C THR A 795 -56.82 -1.77 -19.21
N GLY A 796 -57.45 -2.76 -19.87
CA GLY A 796 -57.22 -3.05 -21.29
C GLY A 796 -56.05 -3.99 -21.56
N LYS A 797 -55.02 -3.52 -22.26
CA LYS A 797 -53.76 -4.21 -22.63
C LYS A 797 -52.53 -3.34 -22.29
N ALA A 798 -52.63 -2.52 -21.25
CA ALA A 798 -51.55 -1.67 -20.79
C ALA A 798 -50.36 -2.51 -20.29
N ILE A 799 -49.12 -2.07 -20.56
CA ILE A 799 -47.91 -2.76 -20.11
C ILE A 799 -47.00 -1.77 -19.37
N VAL A 800 -46.62 -2.12 -18.15
CA VAL A 800 -45.57 -1.44 -17.38
C VAL A 800 -44.34 -2.35 -17.35
N TYR A 801 -43.26 -1.90 -17.98
CA TYR A 801 -41.96 -2.55 -17.97
C TYR A 801 -41.11 -2.01 -16.81
N GLY A 802 -41.37 -2.51 -15.62
CA GLY A 802 -40.77 -2.05 -14.36
C GLY A 802 -41.66 -2.43 -13.19
N ASP A 803 -41.34 -1.87 -12.03
CA ASP A 803 -42.07 -2.09 -10.78
C ASP A 803 -43.24 -1.11 -10.64
N ALA A 804 -44.26 -1.50 -9.88
CA ALA A 804 -45.40 -0.68 -9.54
C ALA A 804 -45.64 -0.65 -8.03
N TYR A 805 -45.75 0.55 -7.47
CA TYR A 805 -45.87 0.79 -6.03
C TYR A 805 -47.10 1.65 -5.73
N ALA A 806 -48.04 1.16 -4.91
CA ALA A 806 -49.29 1.86 -4.63
C ALA A 806 -49.92 1.45 -3.28
N GLU A 807 -51.00 2.11 -2.89
CA GLU A 807 -51.90 1.60 -1.83
C GLU A 807 -52.58 0.32 -2.32
N LYS A 808 -53.22 0.37 -3.48
CA LYS A 808 -53.81 -0.78 -4.17
C LYS A 808 -53.46 -0.79 -5.66
N ILE A 809 -53.27 -1.98 -6.24
CA ILE A 809 -52.99 -2.14 -7.69
C ILE A 809 -54.02 -3.10 -8.30
N ASP A 810 -54.93 -2.56 -9.11
CA ASP A 810 -56.02 -3.31 -9.74
C ASP A 810 -55.78 -3.51 -11.25
N PHE A 811 -56.08 -4.73 -11.72
CA PHE A 811 -55.97 -5.12 -13.12
C PHE A 811 -57.35 -5.44 -13.70
N THR A 812 -57.72 -4.83 -14.82
CA THR A 812 -58.95 -5.16 -15.57
C THR A 812 -58.64 -5.39 -17.04
N GLY A 813 -58.69 -6.65 -17.50
CA GLY A 813 -58.34 -7.03 -18.88
C GLY A 813 -57.03 -7.82 -18.94
N LYS A 814 -56.21 -7.56 -19.97
CA LYS A 814 -54.89 -8.19 -20.21
C LYS A 814 -53.73 -7.22 -19.92
N SER A 815 -53.88 -6.33 -18.95
CA SER A 815 -52.80 -5.44 -18.50
C SER A 815 -51.72 -6.23 -17.76
N THR A 816 -50.46 -5.77 -17.84
CA THR A 816 -49.32 -6.44 -17.20
C THR A 816 -48.34 -5.45 -16.59
N VAL A 817 -47.72 -5.85 -15.48
CA VAL A 817 -46.52 -5.26 -14.89
C VAL A 817 -45.44 -6.33 -14.95
N THR A 818 -44.26 -6.03 -15.47
CA THR A 818 -43.19 -7.04 -15.63
C THR A 818 -42.26 -7.14 -14.43
N GLY A 819 -42.17 -6.08 -13.61
CA GLY A 819 -41.40 -6.06 -12.38
C GLY A 819 -42.23 -6.41 -11.15
N GLN A 820 -41.76 -5.98 -9.98
CA GLN A 820 -42.45 -6.20 -8.70
C GLN A 820 -43.74 -5.38 -8.61
N ILE A 821 -44.74 -5.96 -7.93
CA ILE A 821 -46.00 -5.30 -7.60
C ILE A 821 -46.03 -5.14 -6.08
N ILE A 822 -45.87 -3.90 -5.60
CA ILE A 822 -45.84 -3.57 -4.18
C ILE A 822 -47.14 -2.83 -3.84
N GLN A 823 -48.02 -3.52 -3.11
CA GLN A 823 -49.25 -2.94 -2.55
C GLN A 823 -49.05 -2.53 -1.10
N ASN A 824 -49.90 -1.64 -0.58
CA ASN A 824 -49.72 -0.97 0.71
C ASN A 824 -48.34 -0.32 0.86
N ALA A 825 -47.77 0.17 -0.24
CA ALA A 825 -46.46 0.80 -0.24
C ALA A 825 -46.50 2.09 0.60
N LEU A 826 -45.46 2.33 1.43
CA LEU A 826 -45.35 3.51 2.30
C LEU A 826 -45.62 4.81 1.51
N LYS A 827 -46.35 5.76 2.08
CA LYS A 827 -46.66 7.01 1.35
C LYS A 827 -45.41 7.87 1.22
N THR A 828 -45.14 8.38 0.03
CA THR A 828 -44.05 9.32 -0.26
C THR A 828 -44.51 10.75 -0.01
N ASN A 829 -43.58 11.71 0.09
CA ASN A 829 -43.95 13.11 0.24
C ASN A 829 -44.79 13.58 -0.98
N PRO A 830 -46.01 14.12 -0.81
CA PRO A 830 -46.84 14.58 -1.92
C PRO A 830 -46.34 15.87 -2.57
N THR A 831 -45.52 16.64 -1.85
CA THR A 831 -44.94 17.91 -2.30
C THR A 831 -43.46 17.91 -1.91
N PRO A 832 -42.62 17.04 -2.52
CA PRO A 832 -41.21 16.98 -2.19
C PRO A 832 -40.56 18.34 -2.42
N ILE A 833 -40.85 19.01 -3.53
CA ILE A 833 -40.32 20.34 -3.83
C ILE A 833 -41.39 21.39 -3.50
N ASP A 834 -41.05 22.35 -2.65
CA ASP A 834 -41.90 23.51 -2.37
C ASP A 834 -41.90 24.48 -3.56
N LEU A 835 -43.09 24.77 -4.09
CA LEU A 835 -43.28 25.65 -5.23
C LEU A 835 -43.53 27.11 -4.85
N GLU A 836 -43.77 27.45 -3.57
CA GLU A 836 -44.08 28.83 -3.19
C GLU A 836 -42.86 29.75 -3.31
N GLU A 837 -41.70 29.32 -2.80
CA GLU A 837 -40.45 30.06 -2.91
C GLU A 837 -40.02 30.20 -4.38
N ILE A 838 -40.09 29.09 -5.12
CA ILE A 838 -39.77 29.04 -6.55
C ILE A 838 -40.70 29.95 -7.35
N SER A 839 -42.00 30.01 -7.02
CA SER A 839 -42.97 30.89 -7.67
C SER A 839 -42.58 32.35 -7.56
N THR A 840 -42.10 32.76 -6.38
CA THR A 840 -41.66 34.15 -6.15
C THR A 840 -40.47 34.49 -7.03
N ILE A 841 -39.48 33.60 -7.10
CA ILE A 841 -38.30 33.75 -7.96
C ILE A 841 -38.69 33.80 -9.43
N ALA A 842 -39.55 32.89 -9.90
CA ALA A 842 -39.97 32.83 -11.30
C ALA A 842 -40.77 34.06 -11.73
N ILE A 843 -41.62 34.61 -10.85
CA ILE A 843 -42.38 35.83 -11.16
C ILE A 843 -41.45 37.05 -11.28
N GLN A 844 -40.45 37.15 -10.42
CA GLN A 844 -39.58 38.33 -10.33
C GLN A 844 -38.39 38.28 -11.32
N ASN A 845 -37.80 37.10 -11.53
CA ASN A 845 -36.49 36.92 -12.17
C ASN A 845 -36.54 35.93 -13.36
N ASN A 846 -37.60 35.98 -14.17
CA ASN A 846 -37.66 35.18 -15.41
C ASN A 846 -36.99 35.86 -16.61
N ASP A 847 -36.64 35.02 -17.57
CA ASP A 847 -35.99 35.30 -18.84
C ASP A 847 -37.00 35.43 -19.99
N ASN A 848 -38.26 35.77 -19.72
CA ASN A 848 -39.27 35.91 -20.78
C ASN A 848 -38.91 36.99 -21.82
N ASN A 849 -38.11 37.98 -21.42
CA ASN A 849 -37.63 39.07 -22.28
C ASN A 849 -36.67 38.60 -23.39
N ILE A 850 -36.02 37.43 -23.23
CA ILE A 850 -35.12 36.86 -24.25
C ILE A 850 -35.79 35.78 -25.10
N ILE A 851 -37.10 35.54 -24.94
CA ILE A 851 -37.83 34.62 -25.82
C ILE A 851 -37.79 35.16 -27.26
N PRO A 852 -37.22 34.41 -28.22
CA PRO A 852 -37.14 34.88 -29.60
C PRO A 852 -38.50 34.85 -30.29
N LEU A 853 -38.62 35.55 -31.41
CA LEU A 853 -39.73 35.32 -32.33
C LEU A 853 -39.67 33.88 -32.86
N THR A 854 -40.83 33.31 -33.15
CA THR A 854 -40.91 32.01 -33.81
C THR A 854 -40.29 32.06 -35.23
N GLN A 855 -40.06 30.91 -35.85
CA GLN A 855 -39.57 30.84 -37.23
C GLN A 855 -40.50 31.55 -38.24
N LYS A 856 -41.78 31.70 -37.92
CA LYS A 856 -42.73 32.51 -38.71
C LYS A 856 -42.81 33.97 -38.29
N GLY A 857 -41.91 34.45 -37.44
CA GLY A 857 -41.83 35.84 -36.99
C GLY A 857 -42.94 36.25 -36.01
N ARG A 858 -43.60 35.29 -35.34
CA ARG A 858 -44.68 35.57 -34.38
C ARG A 858 -44.09 35.68 -32.97
N ASN A 859 -44.70 36.51 -32.12
CA ASN A 859 -44.40 36.48 -30.68
C ASN A 859 -45.25 35.36 -30.04
N PRO A 860 -44.65 34.31 -29.48
CA PRO A 860 -45.40 33.21 -28.87
C PRO A 860 -45.95 33.56 -27.48
N LEU A 861 -45.44 34.59 -26.80
CA LEU A 861 -45.88 34.98 -25.47
C LEU A 861 -46.77 36.22 -25.55
N ASP A 862 -48.03 36.10 -25.11
CA ASP A 862 -48.95 37.24 -25.10
C ASP A 862 -48.75 38.17 -23.90
N LYS A 863 -49.46 39.30 -23.88
CA LYS A 863 -49.41 40.30 -22.79
C LYS A 863 -49.88 39.78 -21.42
N ASN A 864 -50.60 38.66 -21.40
CA ASN A 864 -51.06 37.99 -20.18
C ASN A 864 -50.12 36.83 -19.80
N LEU A 865 -48.97 36.70 -20.47
CA LEU A 865 -47.97 35.66 -20.29
C LEU A 865 -48.47 34.27 -20.67
N LYS A 866 -49.43 34.18 -21.60
CA LYS A 866 -49.88 32.92 -22.20
C LYS A 866 -48.99 32.58 -23.37
N PHE A 867 -48.31 31.44 -23.29
CA PHE A 867 -47.43 30.96 -24.34
C PHE A 867 -48.23 30.12 -25.35
N LYS A 868 -48.29 30.53 -26.62
CA LYS A 868 -49.08 29.86 -27.65
C LYS A 868 -48.34 29.64 -28.96
N MET A 869 -48.46 28.43 -29.51
CA MET A 869 -47.92 28.07 -30.83
C MET A 869 -48.86 27.17 -31.64
N THR A 870 -48.95 27.41 -32.95
CA THR A 870 -49.78 26.62 -33.88
C THR A 870 -49.25 26.74 -35.32
N ASP A 871 -49.90 26.07 -36.28
CA ASP A 871 -49.62 26.15 -37.72
C ASP A 871 -48.24 25.65 -38.16
N LYS A 872 -47.68 24.60 -37.55
CA LYS A 872 -46.34 24.07 -37.85
C LYS A 872 -45.23 25.10 -37.66
N ASP A 873 -45.39 25.98 -36.68
CA ASP A 873 -44.37 26.96 -36.32
C ASP A 873 -43.32 26.34 -35.40
N SER A 874 -42.14 26.95 -35.28
CA SER A 874 -41.13 26.44 -34.36
C SER A 874 -40.31 27.54 -33.68
N ILE A 875 -39.77 27.21 -32.51
CA ILE A 875 -38.92 28.09 -31.70
C ILE A 875 -37.86 27.26 -30.98
N THR A 876 -36.72 27.88 -30.66
CA THR A 876 -35.70 27.31 -29.77
C THR A 876 -35.52 28.24 -28.57
N LEU A 877 -35.71 27.71 -27.37
CA LEU A 877 -35.44 28.43 -26.12
C LEU A 877 -33.98 28.19 -25.70
N SER A 878 -33.30 29.26 -25.27
CA SER A 878 -31.95 29.17 -24.70
C SER A 878 -32.01 28.84 -23.20
N THR A 879 -30.87 28.52 -22.60
CA THR A 879 -30.76 28.33 -21.14
C THR A 879 -31.37 29.51 -20.38
N GLY A 880 -32.22 29.22 -19.40
CA GLY A 880 -32.94 30.25 -18.64
C GLY A 880 -34.15 29.72 -17.87
N LEU A 881 -34.76 30.62 -17.10
CA LEU A 881 -36.01 30.41 -16.36
C LEU A 881 -37.16 31.18 -17.03
N TYR A 882 -38.15 30.49 -17.56
CA TYR A 882 -39.32 31.11 -18.21
C TYR A 882 -40.56 30.99 -17.33
N TYR A 883 -41.41 32.02 -17.33
CA TYR A 883 -42.62 32.06 -16.51
C TYR A 883 -43.87 32.22 -17.38
N PHE A 884 -44.77 31.24 -17.34
CA PHE A 884 -46.01 31.25 -18.15
C PHE A 884 -47.25 31.14 -17.27
N THR A 885 -48.31 31.86 -17.62
CA THR A 885 -49.61 31.66 -16.96
C THR A 885 -50.39 30.51 -17.58
N GLU A 886 -50.18 30.24 -18.87
CA GLU A 886 -50.72 29.08 -19.61
C GLU A 886 -49.75 28.72 -20.74
N MET A 887 -49.76 27.45 -21.18
CA MET A 887 -48.97 26.98 -22.32
C MET A 887 -49.85 26.15 -23.27
N ASP A 888 -50.00 26.58 -24.52
CA ASP A 888 -50.82 25.90 -25.55
C ASP A 888 -50.03 25.71 -26.85
N ILE A 889 -49.70 24.46 -27.18
CA ILE A 889 -48.94 24.09 -28.38
C ILE A 889 -49.78 23.10 -29.20
N SER A 890 -50.16 23.52 -30.40
CA SER A 890 -50.98 22.74 -31.31
C SER A 890 -50.43 22.72 -32.74
N GLY A 891 -51.16 22.07 -33.66
CA GLY A 891 -50.95 22.23 -35.10
C GLY A 891 -49.58 21.79 -35.61
N ASN A 892 -48.98 20.76 -35.00
CA ASN A 892 -47.67 20.21 -35.33
C ASN A 892 -46.52 21.23 -35.19
N SER A 893 -46.67 22.15 -34.23
CA SER A 893 -45.63 23.11 -33.85
C SER A 893 -44.59 22.50 -32.92
N THR A 894 -43.38 23.06 -32.93
CA THR A 894 -42.21 22.52 -32.22
C THR A 894 -41.55 23.55 -31.32
N ILE A 895 -41.29 23.20 -30.06
CA ILE A 895 -40.34 23.90 -29.19
C ILE A 895 -39.11 23.03 -29.03
N ASN A 896 -37.94 23.57 -29.36
CA ASN A 896 -36.64 22.99 -29.01
C ASN A 896 -36.01 23.76 -27.86
N VAL A 897 -35.05 23.14 -27.17
CA VAL A 897 -34.27 23.79 -26.11
C VAL A 897 -32.78 23.65 -26.40
N ASN A 898 -32.01 24.67 -26.01
CA ASN A 898 -30.56 24.72 -26.11
C ASN A 898 -29.96 25.04 -24.72
N GLY A 899 -29.38 24.03 -24.09
CA GLY A 899 -28.91 24.06 -22.69
C GLY A 899 -30.04 23.84 -21.68
N ASN A 900 -29.90 24.31 -20.44
CA ASN A 900 -30.83 24.02 -19.34
C ASN A 900 -31.99 25.04 -19.29
N VAL A 901 -33.19 24.57 -19.63
CA VAL A 901 -34.41 25.38 -19.67
C VAL A 901 -35.35 24.96 -18.53
N ASN A 902 -35.71 25.94 -17.70
CA ASN A 902 -36.70 25.77 -16.63
C ASN A 902 -37.95 26.56 -17.01
N ILE A 903 -39.11 25.91 -17.01
CA ILE A 903 -40.39 26.58 -17.24
C ILE A 903 -41.20 26.48 -15.94
N PHE A 904 -41.57 27.62 -15.37
CA PHE A 904 -42.53 27.69 -14.29
C PHE A 904 -43.89 28.12 -14.84
N CYS A 905 -44.90 27.28 -14.68
CA CYS A 905 -46.25 27.55 -15.17
C CYS A 905 -47.27 27.57 -14.02
N THR A 906 -48.16 28.55 -14.01
CA THR A 906 -49.21 28.67 -12.99
C THR A 906 -50.60 28.29 -13.48
N GLY A 907 -50.73 27.68 -14.66
CA GLY A 907 -52.04 27.31 -15.21
C GLY A 907 -51.96 26.14 -16.20
N LYS A 908 -53.00 26.03 -17.04
CA LYS A 908 -53.18 24.89 -17.95
C LYS A 908 -52.02 24.76 -18.94
N ILE A 909 -51.56 23.53 -19.11
CA ILE A 909 -50.62 23.15 -20.18
C ILE A 909 -51.36 22.23 -21.14
N LYS A 910 -51.29 22.55 -22.43
CA LYS A 910 -51.96 21.81 -23.50
C LYS A 910 -51.00 21.58 -24.66
N LEU A 911 -50.72 20.32 -24.94
CA LEU A 911 -49.92 19.84 -26.06
C LEU A 911 -50.79 18.94 -26.92
N THR A 912 -51.14 19.41 -28.13
CA THR A 912 -52.06 18.70 -29.02
C THR A 912 -51.62 18.71 -30.48
N GLY A 913 -52.29 17.90 -31.31
CA GLY A 913 -52.17 17.98 -32.77
C GLY A 913 -50.75 17.75 -33.27
N LYS A 914 -50.07 16.71 -32.77
CA LYS A 914 -48.70 16.31 -33.12
C LYS A 914 -47.65 17.35 -32.72
N SER A 915 -47.90 18.13 -31.68
CA SER A 915 -46.91 19.08 -31.17
C SER A 915 -45.68 18.36 -30.63
N VAL A 916 -44.54 19.02 -30.73
CA VAL A 916 -43.24 18.48 -30.31
C VAL A 916 -42.62 19.42 -29.29
N LEU A 917 -42.31 18.88 -28.11
CA LEU A 917 -41.65 19.60 -27.02
C LEU A 917 -40.31 18.92 -26.71
N ASN A 918 -39.24 19.64 -27.00
CA ASN A 918 -37.85 19.22 -26.86
C ASN A 918 -37.51 17.96 -27.69
N TYR A 919 -37.40 18.10 -29.01
CA TYR A 919 -37.05 16.96 -29.87
C TYR A 919 -35.55 16.58 -29.78
N THR A 920 -34.68 17.59 -29.79
CA THR A 920 -33.24 17.44 -30.09
C THR A 920 -32.37 17.18 -28.87
N SER A 921 -32.83 17.50 -27.66
CA SER A 921 -31.99 17.47 -26.47
C SER A 921 -32.44 16.43 -25.42
N ASN A 922 -31.65 16.25 -24.36
CA ASN A 922 -31.95 15.33 -23.27
C ASN A 922 -33.19 15.82 -22.50
N ALA A 923 -34.00 14.92 -21.95
CA ALA A 923 -35.13 15.28 -21.07
C ALA A 923 -34.68 16.10 -19.85
N ASN A 924 -33.46 15.89 -19.35
CA ASN A 924 -32.87 16.63 -18.23
C ASN A 924 -32.57 18.10 -18.56
N ASN A 925 -32.65 18.51 -19.83
CA ASN A 925 -32.45 19.89 -20.27
C ASN A 925 -33.74 20.72 -20.26
N LEU A 926 -34.90 20.10 -20.06
CA LEU A 926 -36.18 20.80 -19.96
C LEU A 926 -36.93 20.34 -18.71
N ILE A 927 -37.02 21.21 -17.73
CA ILE A 927 -37.78 20.97 -16.49
C ILE A 927 -38.97 21.94 -16.45
N ILE A 928 -40.16 21.40 -16.20
CA ILE A 928 -41.41 22.15 -16.14
C ILE A 928 -42.02 21.99 -14.76
N PHE A 929 -42.08 23.07 -14.02
CA PHE A 929 -42.76 23.16 -12.72
C PHE A 929 -44.13 23.77 -12.92
N VAL A 930 -45.17 23.09 -12.46
CA VAL A 930 -46.57 23.53 -12.61
C VAL A 930 -47.19 23.71 -11.24
N ASN A 931 -47.46 24.96 -10.89
CA ASN A 931 -48.12 25.34 -9.66
C ASN A 931 -49.61 25.61 -9.88
N LYS A 932 -50.38 25.66 -8.79
CA LYS A 932 -51.79 26.05 -8.81
C LYS A 932 -51.94 27.52 -9.23
N ASN A 933 -53.04 27.83 -9.92
CA ASN A 933 -53.47 29.21 -10.11
C ASN A 933 -54.35 29.63 -8.94
N ASP A 934 -53.87 30.51 -8.05
CA ASP A 934 -54.66 30.99 -6.91
C ASP A 934 -55.97 31.71 -7.31
N LYS A 935 -56.10 32.11 -8.58
CA LYS A 935 -57.29 32.77 -9.12
C LYS A 935 -58.26 31.80 -9.79
N SER A 936 -57.89 30.55 -9.99
CA SER A 936 -58.71 29.53 -10.65
C SER A 936 -59.56 28.77 -9.64
N LYS A 937 -60.83 28.54 -9.98
CA LYS A 937 -61.75 27.71 -9.18
C LYS A 937 -61.74 26.24 -9.59
N GLU A 938 -61.03 25.91 -10.68
CA GLU A 938 -60.93 24.56 -11.22
C GLU A 938 -59.51 24.02 -10.96
N ALA A 939 -59.40 22.71 -10.74
CA ALA A 939 -58.10 22.06 -10.74
C ALA A 939 -57.43 22.24 -12.10
N GLU A 940 -56.22 22.78 -12.11
CA GLU A 940 -55.42 22.92 -13.32
C GLU A 940 -55.08 21.52 -13.86
N LYS A 941 -55.01 21.38 -15.18
CA LYS A 941 -54.68 20.11 -15.84
C LYS A 941 -53.62 20.28 -16.91
N ILE A 942 -52.84 19.22 -17.08
CA ILE A 942 -51.82 19.09 -18.11
C ILE A 942 -52.34 18.09 -19.15
N GLU A 943 -52.71 18.57 -20.33
CA GLU A 943 -53.20 17.74 -21.43
C GLU A 943 -52.08 17.49 -22.45
N ILE A 944 -51.69 16.23 -22.65
CA ILE A 944 -50.72 15.83 -23.66
C ILE A 944 -51.38 14.77 -24.57
N THR A 945 -51.91 15.22 -25.71
CA THR A 945 -52.79 14.40 -26.56
C THR A 945 -52.50 14.59 -28.05
N GLY A 946 -53.22 13.89 -28.91
CA GLY A 946 -53.14 14.10 -30.37
C GLY A 946 -51.79 13.71 -30.98
N ASP A 947 -51.18 12.62 -30.49
CA ASP A 947 -49.92 12.05 -30.96
C ASP A 947 -48.70 12.97 -30.80
N SER A 948 -48.70 13.80 -29.74
CA SER A 948 -47.59 14.70 -29.42
C SER A 948 -46.33 13.95 -28.94
N GLN A 949 -45.18 14.62 -29.01
CA GLN A 949 -43.89 14.10 -28.56
C GLN A 949 -43.28 15.04 -27.51
N VAL A 950 -42.87 14.51 -26.36
CA VAL A 950 -42.34 15.30 -25.24
C VAL A 950 -41.07 14.69 -24.68
N LYS A 951 -40.03 15.50 -24.47
CA LYS A 951 -38.86 15.15 -23.65
C LYS A 951 -38.66 16.17 -22.53
N ALA A 952 -39.14 15.88 -21.33
CA ALA A 952 -39.07 16.82 -20.21
C ALA A 952 -39.23 16.11 -18.87
N ILE A 953 -38.73 16.74 -17.81
CA ILE A 953 -39.15 16.47 -16.44
C ILE A 953 -40.34 17.39 -16.15
N ILE A 954 -41.47 16.85 -15.72
CA ILE A 954 -42.68 17.62 -15.39
C ILE A 954 -43.03 17.38 -13.93
N TYR A 955 -42.97 18.43 -13.11
CA TYR A 955 -43.37 18.41 -11.71
C TYR A 955 -44.62 19.28 -11.51
N ALA A 956 -45.75 18.63 -11.26
CA ALA A 956 -47.08 19.23 -11.23
C ALA A 956 -47.92 18.68 -10.05
N PRO A 957 -47.47 18.88 -8.79
CA PRO A 957 -48.05 18.22 -7.61
C PRO A 957 -49.54 18.52 -7.40
N TYR A 958 -50.06 19.62 -7.95
CA TYR A 958 -51.44 20.06 -7.79
C TYR A 958 -52.33 19.81 -9.01
N SER A 959 -51.78 19.27 -10.09
CA SER A 959 -52.48 19.15 -11.38
C SER A 959 -52.56 17.69 -11.83
N ALA A 960 -53.68 17.32 -12.45
CA ALA A 960 -53.79 16.03 -13.12
C ALA A 960 -53.01 16.06 -14.45
N ILE A 961 -52.26 14.99 -14.73
CA ILE A 961 -51.55 14.79 -15.99
C ILE A 961 -52.35 13.82 -16.85
N GLU A 962 -52.92 14.31 -17.95
CA GLU A 962 -53.77 13.58 -18.87
C GLU A 962 -53.07 13.33 -20.21
N ILE A 963 -52.75 12.05 -20.47
CA ILE A 963 -52.04 11.60 -21.65
C ILE A 963 -52.96 10.69 -22.48
N SER A 964 -53.09 10.95 -23.78
CA SER A 964 -53.92 10.12 -24.66
C SER A 964 -53.40 10.06 -26.10
N GLY A 965 -54.02 9.22 -26.93
CA GLY A 965 -53.60 8.97 -28.31
C GLY A 965 -52.35 8.10 -28.41
N ASN A 966 -51.53 8.30 -29.44
CA ASN A 966 -50.23 7.64 -29.63
C ASN A 966 -49.07 8.54 -29.17
N THR A 967 -49.29 9.34 -28.13
CA THR A 967 -48.31 10.29 -27.58
C THR A 967 -47.06 9.57 -27.08
N ASN A 968 -45.88 10.15 -27.30
CA ASN A 968 -44.59 9.60 -26.87
C ASN A 968 -43.88 10.56 -25.92
N ILE A 969 -43.60 10.11 -24.70
CA ILE A 969 -42.95 10.90 -23.65
C ILE A 969 -41.67 10.18 -23.20
N ALA A 970 -40.56 10.91 -23.18
CA ALA A 970 -39.33 10.46 -22.53
C ALA A 970 -38.97 11.44 -21.41
N GLY A 971 -39.01 11.00 -20.16
CA GLY A 971 -38.92 11.91 -19.03
C GLY A 971 -39.50 11.35 -17.74
N TYR A 972 -39.61 12.21 -16.75
CA TYR A 972 -40.20 11.91 -15.45
C TYR A 972 -41.41 12.80 -15.23
N LEU A 973 -42.53 12.20 -14.82
CA LEU A 973 -43.80 12.90 -14.65
C LEU A 973 -44.26 12.75 -13.20
N PHE A 974 -44.44 13.87 -12.51
CA PHE A 974 -44.99 13.92 -11.15
C PHE A 974 -46.27 14.76 -11.19
N GLY A 975 -47.41 14.15 -10.86
CA GLY A 975 -48.72 14.79 -10.90
C GLY A 975 -49.56 14.48 -9.67
N LEU A 976 -50.61 15.28 -9.45
CA LEU A 976 -51.65 14.95 -8.49
C LEU A 976 -52.32 13.62 -8.84
N GLU A 977 -52.58 13.40 -10.13
CA GLU A 977 -53.04 12.14 -10.70
C GLU A 977 -52.34 11.89 -12.05
N GLY A 978 -52.03 10.63 -12.34
CA GLY A 978 -51.55 10.20 -13.66
C GLY A 978 -52.64 9.49 -14.45
N ARG A 979 -53.12 10.08 -15.55
CA ARG A 979 -54.17 9.48 -16.40
C ARG A 979 -53.62 9.21 -17.80
N VAL A 980 -53.41 7.96 -18.14
CA VAL A 980 -52.82 7.55 -19.43
C VAL A 980 -53.82 6.71 -20.21
N SER A 981 -54.06 7.03 -21.48
CA SER A 981 -55.00 6.31 -22.32
C SER A 981 -54.53 6.14 -23.76
N GLY A 982 -55.22 5.30 -24.55
CA GLY A 982 -54.85 5.04 -25.94
C GLY A 982 -53.63 4.14 -26.06
N ALA A 983 -52.72 4.44 -26.98
CA ALA A 983 -51.48 3.69 -27.23
C ALA A 983 -50.23 4.51 -26.86
N ALA A 984 -50.35 5.38 -25.87
CA ALA A 984 -49.28 6.26 -25.44
C ALA A 984 -48.05 5.46 -24.96
N THR A 985 -46.85 6.02 -25.17
CA THR A 985 -45.60 5.44 -24.70
C THR A 985 -44.89 6.40 -23.76
N LEU A 986 -44.56 5.95 -22.56
CA LEU A 986 -43.78 6.70 -21.57
C LEU A 986 -42.47 5.96 -21.32
N LYS A 987 -41.34 6.66 -21.21
CA LYS A 987 -40.01 6.05 -21.01
C LYS A 987 -39.15 6.86 -20.06
N SER A 988 -38.43 6.18 -19.18
CA SER A 988 -37.33 6.82 -18.45
C SER A 988 -36.25 7.29 -19.43
N PRO A 989 -35.65 8.48 -19.24
CA PRO A 989 -34.48 8.95 -20.00
C PRO A 989 -33.28 7.99 -19.94
N ILE A 990 -33.20 7.15 -18.92
CA ILE A 990 -32.07 6.24 -18.65
C ILE A 990 -32.32 4.85 -19.26
N ILE A 991 -33.58 4.44 -19.43
CA ILE A 991 -33.95 3.10 -19.89
C ILE A 991 -34.44 3.16 -21.35
N THR A 992 -33.70 2.52 -22.26
CA THR A 992 -34.14 2.37 -23.66
C THR A 992 -34.97 1.09 -23.82
N ILE A 993 -36.17 1.17 -24.43
CA ILE A 993 -37.08 0.01 -24.62
C ILE A 993 -36.42 -1.19 -25.31
N ASN A 994 -35.43 -0.97 -26.18
CA ASN A 994 -34.72 -2.06 -26.85
C ASN A 994 -33.86 -2.89 -25.89
N ASN A 995 -33.43 -2.30 -24.75
CA ASN A 995 -32.72 -3.03 -23.70
C ASN A 995 -33.67 -3.79 -22.78
N VAL A 996 -34.93 -3.38 -22.67
CA VAL A 996 -35.94 -4.07 -21.85
C VAL A 996 -36.37 -5.41 -22.48
N VAL A 997 -36.35 -5.53 -23.81
CA VAL A 997 -36.69 -6.80 -24.48
C VAL A 997 -35.49 -7.75 -24.55
N SER A 998 -34.25 -7.22 -24.52
CA SER A 998 -33.03 -8.05 -24.47
C SER A 998 -32.62 -8.46 -23.05
N MET A 999 -32.77 -7.61 -22.04
CA MET A 999 -32.42 -7.92 -20.64
C MET A 999 -33.34 -8.96 -19.99
N TYR A 1000 -34.57 -9.13 -20.48
CA TYR A 1000 -35.49 -10.15 -19.95
C TYR A 1000 -35.40 -11.50 -20.68
N ASN A 1001 -34.63 -11.61 -21.78
CA ASN A 1001 -34.47 -12.86 -22.52
C ASN A 1001 -33.00 -13.31 -22.74
N LYS A 1002 -32.00 -12.54 -22.29
CA LYS A 1002 -30.62 -13.00 -22.20
C LYS A 1002 -29.82 -12.11 -21.24
N ALA A 1003 -29.13 -12.76 -20.31
CA ALA A 1003 -28.01 -12.23 -19.52
C ALA A 1003 -28.34 -11.29 -18.32
N SER A 1004 -28.03 -11.81 -17.13
CA SER A 1004 -27.24 -11.15 -16.09
C SER A 1004 -27.36 -9.62 -15.98
N ILE A 1005 -28.20 -9.17 -15.05
CA ILE A 1005 -28.03 -7.88 -14.37
C ILE A 1005 -27.09 -8.12 -13.18
N ALA A 1006 -25.80 -8.23 -13.49
CA ALA A 1006 -24.75 -7.93 -12.55
C ALA A 1006 -24.42 -6.45 -12.72
N SER A 1007 -25.13 -5.58 -11.99
CA SER A 1007 -24.63 -4.29 -11.49
C SER A 1007 -25.72 -3.49 -10.79
N LEU A 1008 -25.47 -3.28 -9.49
CA LEU A 1008 -25.90 -2.13 -8.67
C LEU A 1008 -27.39 -2.00 -8.34
N ASN A 1009 -27.90 -2.99 -7.63
CA ASN A 1009 -28.84 -2.79 -6.53
C ASN A 1009 -28.21 -3.41 -5.28
N ILE A 1010 -27.36 -2.68 -4.59
CA ILE A 1010 -26.86 -3.11 -3.28
C ILE A 1010 -27.87 -2.64 -2.23
N PHE A 1011 -29.02 -3.33 -2.18
CA PHE A 1011 -29.83 -3.32 -0.98
C PHE A 1011 -29.21 -4.32 0.00
N ALA A 1012 -29.09 -3.93 1.27
CA ALA A 1012 -28.76 -4.88 2.32
C ALA A 1012 -29.76 -6.04 2.29
N ASP A 1013 -29.28 -7.27 2.41
CA ASP A 1013 -30.14 -8.46 2.32
C ASP A 1013 -31.21 -8.42 3.43
N PRO A 1014 -32.51 -8.20 3.12
CA PRO A 1014 -33.57 -8.12 4.12
C PRO A 1014 -34.00 -9.49 4.63
N THR A 1015 -33.42 -10.57 4.08
CA THR A 1015 -33.76 -11.95 4.44
C THR A 1015 -33.56 -12.15 5.93
N PHE A 1016 -34.58 -12.66 6.59
CA PHE A 1016 -34.56 -12.94 8.01
C PHE A 1016 -33.71 -14.18 8.28
N LYS A 1017 -32.41 -13.97 8.46
CA LYS A 1017 -31.41 -15.02 8.65
C LYS A 1017 -30.38 -14.55 9.66
N LEU A 1018 -29.81 -15.48 10.42
CA LEU A 1018 -28.79 -15.16 11.40
C LEU A 1018 -27.49 -14.73 10.69
N GLY A 1019 -27.04 -13.51 10.97
CA GLY A 1019 -25.71 -12.99 10.61
C GLY A 1019 -24.79 -12.91 11.83
N GLU A 1020 -23.88 -11.93 11.83
CA GLU A 1020 -22.95 -11.72 12.93
C GLU A 1020 -23.62 -11.11 14.16
N ILE A 1021 -23.27 -11.65 15.33
CA ILE A 1021 -23.71 -11.14 16.62
C ILE A 1021 -22.52 -11.12 17.57
N TYR A 1022 -22.12 -9.92 17.97
CA TYR A 1022 -21.00 -9.69 18.89
C TYR A 1022 -21.27 -8.47 19.77
N SER A 1023 -20.47 -8.28 20.80
CA SER A 1023 -20.49 -7.09 21.65
C SER A 1023 -19.15 -6.39 21.61
N TYR A 1024 -19.13 -5.06 21.60
CA TYR A 1024 -17.89 -4.27 21.57
C TYR A 1024 -18.01 -3.00 22.43
N PRO A 1025 -16.93 -2.57 23.11
CA PRO A 1025 -15.73 -3.37 23.40
C PRO A 1025 -16.06 -4.58 24.30
N ASN A 1026 -15.32 -5.68 24.14
CA ASN A 1026 -15.49 -6.90 24.97
C ASN A 1026 -14.12 -7.48 25.35
N PRO A 1027 -13.71 -7.39 26.64
CA PRO A 1027 -14.46 -6.83 27.76
C PRO A 1027 -14.60 -5.30 27.67
N ALA A 1028 -15.76 -4.76 28.08
CA ALA A 1028 -15.96 -3.32 28.18
C ALA A 1028 -15.29 -2.78 29.45
N LYS A 1029 -14.30 -1.91 29.28
CA LYS A 1029 -13.45 -1.38 30.36
C LYS A 1029 -13.80 0.08 30.60
N GLN A 1030 -14.38 0.40 31.77
CA GLN A 1030 -14.85 1.75 32.14
C GLN A 1030 -15.79 2.41 31.10
N THR A 1031 -16.46 1.62 30.26
CA THR A 1031 -17.38 2.08 29.21
C THR A 1031 -18.56 1.12 29.08
N ASN A 1032 -19.61 1.56 28.39
CA ASN A 1032 -20.78 0.72 28.08
C ASN A 1032 -20.51 -0.12 26.82
N PRO A 1033 -20.82 -1.42 26.82
CA PRO A 1033 -20.76 -2.24 25.62
C PRO A 1033 -21.94 -1.97 24.69
N LYS A 1034 -21.70 -2.02 23.39
CA LYS A 1034 -22.73 -2.16 22.35
C LYS A 1034 -22.85 -3.62 21.93
N ILE A 1035 -24.08 -4.07 21.72
CA ILE A 1035 -24.40 -5.40 21.18
C ILE A 1035 -24.85 -5.20 19.73
N HIS A 1036 -24.04 -5.70 18.80
CA HIS A 1036 -24.27 -5.68 17.36
C HIS A 1036 -25.03 -6.93 16.95
N ILE A 1037 -26.11 -6.77 16.18
CA ILE A 1037 -27.00 -7.86 15.81
C ILE A 1037 -27.38 -7.77 14.33
N GLU A 1038 -26.93 -8.74 13.54
CA GLU A 1038 -27.33 -8.91 12.15
C GLU A 1038 -28.34 -10.05 12.03
N VAL A 1039 -29.61 -9.74 11.76
CA VAL A 1039 -30.65 -10.77 11.56
C VAL A 1039 -31.58 -10.49 10.37
N GLY A 1040 -31.23 -9.52 9.50
CA GLY A 1040 -32.15 -8.99 8.50
C GLY A 1040 -33.25 -8.13 9.15
N VAL A 1041 -34.37 -7.93 8.46
CA VAL A 1041 -35.52 -7.19 9.03
C VAL A 1041 -36.40 -8.13 9.86
N ALA A 1042 -36.45 -7.91 11.18
CA ALA A 1042 -37.28 -8.63 12.14
C ALA A 1042 -38.54 -7.81 12.50
N ASP A 1043 -39.68 -8.48 12.72
CA ASP A 1043 -40.91 -7.85 13.23
C ASP A 1043 -40.84 -7.58 14.74
N LYS A 1044 -40.02 -8.36 15.45
CA LYS A 1044 -39.75 -8.21 16.87
C LYS A 1044 -38.34 -8.67 17.20
N LEU A 1045 -37.59 -7.87 17.94
CA LEU A 1045 -36.28 -8.23 18.47
C LEU A 1045 -36.18 -7.91 19.96
N GLU A 1046 -35.82 -8.92 20.76
CA GLU A 1046 -35.67 -8.82 22.21
C GLU A 1046 -34.27 -9.26 22.64
N ILE A 1047 -33.65 -8.47 23.52
CA ILE A 1047 -32.38 -8.75 24.17
C ILE A 1047 -32.66 -9.04 25.64
N LYS A 1048 -32.04 -10.10 26.18
CA LYS A 1048 -32.06 -10.45 27.61
C LYS A 1048 -30.65 -10.70 28.10
N ILE A 1049 -30.25 -10.09 29.21
CA ILE A 1049 -28.92 -10.26 29.79
C ILE A 1049 -29.05 -10.91 31.16
N PHE A 1050 -28.21 -11.91 31.42
CA PHE A 1050 -28.20 -12.74 32.61
C PHE A 1050 -26.83 -12.69 33.28
N ASN A 1051 -26.81 -12.78 34.62
CA ASN A 1051 -25.59 -13.07 35.37
C ASN A 1051 -25.21 -14.56 35.26
N MET A 1052 -24.03 -14.94 35.79
CA MET A 1052 -23.57 -16.34 35.75
C MET A 1052 -24.41 -17.32 36.59
N ASN A 1053 -25.25 -16.81 37.49
CA ASN A 1053 -26.22 -17.63 38.24
C ASN A 1053 -27.52 -17.88 37.44
N GLY A 1054 -27.63 -17.33 36.22
CA GLY A 1054 -28.81 -17.47 35.37
C GLY A 1054 -29.94 -16.49 35.70
N GLU A 1055 -29.70 -15.49 36.56
CA GLU A 1055 -30.70 -14.46 36.87
C GLU A 1055 -30.69 -13.39 35.78
N GLN A 1056 -31.86 -13.04 35.25
CA GLN A 1056 -31.98 -11.96 34.27
C GLN A 1056 -31.79 -10.61 34.97
N ILE A 1057 -30.79 -9.85 34.53
CA ILE A 1057 -30.45 -8.53 35.09
C ILE A 1057 -30.86 -7.37 34.18
N HIS A 1058 -31.10 -7.63 32.91
CA HIS A 1058 -31.51 -6.61 31.94
C HIS A 1058 -32.32 -7.21 30.80
N SER A 1059 -33.23 -6.41 30.23
CA SER A 1059 -33.90 -6.76 28.97
C SER A 1059 -34.31 -5.50 28.20
N ALA A 1060 -34.26 -5.59 26.87
CA ALA A 1060 -34.67 -4.52 25.97
C ALA A 1060 -35.41 -5.10 24.76
N ASN A 1061 -36.44 -4.40 24.29
CA ASN A 1061 -37.07 -4.67 22.99
C ASN A 1061 -36.61 -3.59 22.02
N LEU A 1062 -36.11 -3.99 20.85
CA LEU A 1062 -35.76 -3.07 19.77
C LEU A 1062 -36.93 -3.03 18.79
N THR A 1063 -37.65 -1.91 18.82
CA THR A 1063 -38.81 -1.66 17.94
C THR A 1063 -38.48 -0.75 16.77
N ASP A 1064 -37.30 -0.15 16.77
CA ASP A 1064 -36.82 0.72 15.70
C ASP A 1064 -36.42 -0.10 14.46
N LEU A 1065 -36.48 0.53 13.29
CA LEU A 1065 -36.01 -0.10 12.06
C LEU A 1065 -34.49 -0.34 12.14
N PRO A 1066 -33.97 -1.46 11.60
CA PRO A 1066 -32.55 -1.73 11.57
C PRO A 1066 -31.81 -0.68 10.74
N GLN A 1067 -30.61 -0.33 11.20
CA GLN A 1067 -29.68 0.51 10.46
C GLN A 1067 -29.04 -0.29 9.32
N VAL A 1068 -28.55 0.40 8.30
CA VAL A 1068 -27.74 -0.24 7.25
C VAL A 1068 -26.29 0.14 7.49
N ILE A 1069 -25.48 -0.85 7.86
CA ILE A 1069 -24.02 -0.73 8.05
C ILE A 1069 -23.38 -1.81 7.17
N ASP A 1070 -22.39 -1.43 6.36
CA ASP A 1070 -21.67 -2.33 5.44
C ASP A 1070 -22.60 -3.24 4.58
N ASN A 1071 -23.71 -2.67 4.10
CA ASN A 1071 -24.73 -3.38 3.32
C ASN A 1071 -25.42 -4.54 4.07
N LYS A 1072 -25.54 -4.47 5.40
CA LYS A 1072 -26.32 -5.40 6.21
C LYS A 1072 -27.34 -4.65 7.09
N TYR A 1073 -28.48 -5.27 7.37
CA TYR A 1073 -29.43 -4.76 8.35
C TYR A 1073 -28.95 -5.11 9.76
N VAL A 1074 -28.64 -4.08 10.53
CA VAL A 1074 -28.03 -4.15 11.86
C VAL A 1074 -28.95 -3.52 12.90
N TYR A 1075 -29.07 -4.19 14.04
CA TYR A 1075 -29.59 -3.60 15.26
C TYR A 1075 -28.46 -3.47 16.28
N ASP A 1076 -28.05 -2.22 16.53
CA ASP A 1076 -27.06 -1.90 17.55
C ASP A 1076 -27.77 -1.49 18.85
N TYR A 1077 -27.40 -2.13 19.96
CA TYR A 1077 -27.94 -1.82 21.27
C TYR A 1077 -26.85 -1.53 22.30
N GLU A 1078 -26.80 -0.31 22.80
CA GLU A 1078 -25.91 0.06 23.90
C GLU A 1078 -26.53 -0.31 25.25
N TRP A 1079 -25.81 -1.13 26.02
CA TRP A 1079 -26.25 -1.51 27.36
C TRP A 1079 -25.62 -0.59 28.40
N ASP A 1080 -26.45 0.20 29.11
CA ASP A 1080 -25.99 1.00 30.24
C ASP A 1080 -25.59 0.10 31.42
N THR A 1081 -24.30 0.14 31.75
CA THR A 1081 -23.70 -0.69 32.80
C THR A 1081 -23.32 0.11 34.03
N THR A 1082 -23.76 1.36 34.17
CA THR A 1082 -23.34 2.26 35.27
C THR A 1082 -23.51 1.63 36.66
N ASN A 1083 -24.58 0.86 36.88
CA ASN A 1083 -24.88 0.18 38.14
C ASN A 1083 -24.60 -1.33 38.12
N ILE A 1084 -23.78 -1.81 37.18
CA ILE A 1084 -23.46 -3.23 36.99
C ILE A 1084 -22.03 -3.51 37.45
N VAL A 1085 -21.85 -4.58 38.24
CA VAL A 1085 -20.53 -4.99 38.77
C VAL A 1085 -19.65 -5.63 37.71
N SER A 1086 -18.33 -5.58 37.90
CA SER A 1086 -17.39 -6.30 37.03
C SER A 1086 -17.67 -7.81 37.03
N GLY A 1087 -17.67 -8.42 35.86
CA GLY A 1087 -18.02 -9.84 35.71
C GLY A 1087 -18.32 -10.25 34.27
N ILE A 1088 -18.59 -11.54 34.09
CA ILE A 1088 -19.05 -12.12 32.82
C ILE A 1088 -20.57 -12.21 32.84
N TYR A 1089 -21.21 -11.77 31.76
CA TYR A 1089 -22.65 -11.80 31.56
C TYR A 1089 -22.99 -12.59 30.29
N LEU A 1090 -24.16 -13.21 30.29
CA LEU A 1090 -24.73 -13.89 29.12
C LEU A 1090 -25.80 -13.00 28.52
N TYR A 1091 -25.73 -12.71 27.22
CA TYR A 1091 -26.84 -12.06 26.52
C TYR A 1091 -27.48 -13.03 25.52
N VAL A 1092 -28.81 -12.99 25.49
CA VAL A 1092 -29.68 -13.80 24.65
C VAL A 1092 -30.43 -12.86 23.72
N ILE A 1093 -30.29 -13.09 22.43
CA ILE A 1093 -31.03 -12.41 21.37
C ILE A 1093 -32.19 -13.31 20.95
N TYR A 1094 -33.38 -12.74 20.85
CA TYR A 1094 -34.58 -13.40 20.36
C TYR A 1094 -35.24 -12.53 19.28
N ALA A 1095 -35.18 -12.97 18.03
CA ALA A 1095 -35.77 -12.28 16.90
C ALA A 1095 -36.90 -13.11 16.28
N GLU A 1096 -37.98 -12.46 15.88
CA GLU A 1096 -39.14 -13.07 15.22
C GLU A 1096 -39.54 -12.30 13.95
N LYS A 1097 -40.00 -13.03 12.94
CA LYS A 1097 -40.65 -12.50 11.75
C LYS A 1097 -41.84 -13.38 11.37
N GLN A 1098 -42.97 -12.77 11.03
CA GLN A 1098 -44.22 -13.45 10.72
C GLN A 1098 -44.03 -14.38 9.53
N GLY A 1099 -44.23 -15.68 9.75
CA GLY A 1099 -44.09 -16.72 8.72
C GLY A 1099 -42.71 -17.39 8.66
N GLU A 1100 -41.73 -16.92 9.43
CA GLU A 1100 -40.37 -17.49 9.51
C GLU A 1100 -40.12 -18.19 10.86
N LYS A 1101 -39.08 -19.04 10.94
CA LYS A 1101 -38.66 -19.66 12.22
C LYS A 1101 -37.94 -18.62 13.11
N PRO A 1102 -38.28 -18.51 14.41
CA PRO A 1102 -37.63 -17.54 15.29
C PRO A 1102 -36.14 -17.84 15.49
N ILE A 1103 -35.32 -16.78 15.57
CA ILE A 1103 -33.88 -16.88 15.77
C ILE A 1103 -33.57 -16.62 17.25
N LYS A 1104 -32.89 -17.56 17.89
CA LYS A 1104 -32.42 -17.42 19.28
C LYS A 1104 -30.92 -17.66 19.36
N VAL A 1105 -30.17 -16.68 19.85
CA VAL A 1105 -28.70 -16.75 19.98
C VAL A 1105 -28.27 -16.37 21.40
N THR A 1106 -27.25 -17.05 21.91
CA THR A 1106 -26.66 -16.75 23.22
C THR A 1106 -25.16 -16.51 23.08
N ARG A 1107 -24.67 -15.45 23.73
CA ARG A 1107 -23.26 -15.01 23.70
C ARG A 1107 -22.83 -14.50 25.08
N LYS A 1108 -21.53 -14.29 25.26
CA LYS A 1108 -20.91 -13.80 26.50
C LYS A 1108 -20.33 -12.41 26.29
N LEU A 1109 -20.43 -11.56 27.30
CA LEU A 1109 -19.75 -10.27 27.34
C LEU A 1109 -19.12 -10.05 28.73
N GLY A 1110 -17.93 -9.45 28.76
CA GLY A 1110 -17.23 -9.09 30.01
C GLY A 1110 -17.37 -7.60 30.32
N ILE A 1111 -17.60 -7.26 31.59
CA ILE A 1111 -17.56 -5.89 32.11
C ILE A 1111 -16.43 -5.75 33.12
N ILE A 1112 -15.64 -4.68 32.98
CA ILE A 1112 -14.58 -4.28 33.91
C ILE A 1112 -14.82 -2.82 34.28
N LYS A 1113 -15.36 -2.58 35.48
CA LYS A 1113 -15.48 -1.25 36.09
C LYS A 1113 -14.18 -0.81 36.75
#